data_AF-A0A8C3CX65-F1
#
_entry.id   AF-A0A8C3CX65-F1
#
_cell.length_a   1.000
_cell.length_b   1.000
_cell.length_c   1.000
_cell.angle_alpha   90.00
_cell.angle_beta   90.00
_cell.angle_gamma   90.00
#
_symmetry.space_group_name_H-M   'P 1'
#
loop_
_entity.id
_entity.type
_entity.pdbx_description
1 polymer ?
#
loop_
_entity_poly.entity_id
_entity_poly.type
_entity_poly.pdbx_seq_one_letter_code
_entity_poly.pdbx_strand_id
1 'polypeptide(L)'
;MIHMSKLTWTTWEWRNVALGSCHEQSLVEEEDPHMKVSLGSSDMGVSAHLQSSKTGTTRFFTSNTHSSVVLQGFDQLRVEGLLCDVTLVPGDGDEVFPVHRAMMASASDYFKAMFTGGMKEQDLMCIKLHGVNKIGLKKIIDFIYTAKLSLNMDNLQDTLEAASFLQILPVLDFCKVFLISGVSLENCVEVGRIANTYNLTEVDKYVNNFILKNFPALLSTGEFVKLPFERLAFVLSSNSLKHCTELELFKAACRWLRYEEPRMEYAAKLMKNIRFPLMTPQDLINYVQTVDFMRTDNTCVNLLLEASNYQMMPYMQPVMQSERTAIRSDSTHLVTLGGVLRQQLVVSKELRMYDEKAHEWKSLAPMDAPRYQHGIAVIGNFLYVVGGQSNYDTKGKTAVDTVFRFDPRYNKWMQVASLNEKRTFFHLSALKGHLYAVGGRNAAGELATVECYNPRMNEWSYVAKMNEPHYGHAGTVYGGLMYISGGITHDTFQKELMCFDPDTDKWTQKAPMTTVRGLHCMCTVGDKLYVIGGNHFRGTSDYDDVLSCEYYSPTLDQWTPIAAMLRGQSDVGVAVFENKIYVVGGYSWNNRCMVEIVQKYDPEKDEWHKVFDLPESLGGIRACTLTVFPPEDNTGSPSRESPLSAP
;
A
#
# COMPACT_ATOMS: atom_id res chain seq x y z
N MET A 1 41.48 -14.27 -15.25
CA MET A 1 40.94 -14.70 -16.56
C MET A 1 40.44 -16.13 -16.41
N ILE A 2 39.20 -16.31 -15.96
CA ILE A 2 38.49 -17.60 -15.92
C ILE A 2 37.06 -17.29 -16.33
N HIS A 3 36.66 -17.84 -17.48
CA HIS A 3 35.31 -17.82 -18.03
C HIS A 3 34.40 -18.74 -17.21
N MET A 4 33.26 -18.23 -16.75
CA MET A 4 32.12 -19.04 -16.31
C MET A 4 30.97 -18.81 -17.29
N SER A 5 30.55 -19.91 -17.90
CA SER A 5 29.42 -20.04 -18.82
C SER A 5 28.08 -19.87 -18.10
N LYS A 6 27.22 -19.04 -18.69
CA LYS A 6 25.82 -18.80 -18.33
C LYS A 6 24.96 -20.03 -18.59
N LEU A 7 24.09 -20.39 -17.64
CA LEU A 7 22.87 -21.17 -17.89
C LEU A 7 21.67 -20.23 -17.83
N THR A 8 20.90 -20.21 -18.91
CA THR A 8 19.67 -19.46 -19.15
C THR A 8 18.46 -20.22 -18.65
N TRP A 9 17.58 -19.56 -17.91
CA TRP A 9 16.23 -20.03 -17.56
C TRP A 9 15.23 -19.52 -18.60
N THR A 10 14.46 -20.42 -19.22
CA THR A 10 13.35 -20.10 -20.12
C THR A 10 12.05 -19.97 -19.34
N THR A 11 11.43 -18.80 -19.48
CA THR A 11 10.10 -18.38 -19.03
C THR A 11 9.00 -19.02 -19.88
N TRP A 12 7.92 -19.48 -19.25
CA TRP A 12 6.69 -19.92 -19.93
C TRP A 12 5.70 -18.75 -20.05
N GLU A 13 5.33 -18.45 -21.30
CA GLU A 13 4.29 -17.48 -21.68
C GLU A 13 2.89 -18.10 -21.57
N TRP A 14 1.93 -17.33 -21.07
CA TRP A 14 0.50 -17.62 -21.16
C TRP A 14 -0.11 -16.85 -22.33
N ARG A 15 -0.78 -17.56 -23.24
CA ARG A 15 -1.69 -16.97 -24.24
C ARG A 15 -3.13 -17.39 -23.96
N ASN A 16 -3.98 -16.37 -23.84
CA ASN A 16 -5.43 -16.45 -23.83
C ASN A 16 -5.99 -16.95 -25.17
N VAL A 17 -7.06 -17.75 -25.12
CA VAL A 17 -8.17 -17.71 -26.08
C VAL A 17 -9.47 -17.84 -25.31
N ALA A 18 -10.35 -16.84 -25.48
CA ALA A 18 -11.71 -16.80 -24.97
C ALA A 18 -12.71 -17.32 -26.03
N LEU A 19 -13.86 -17.87 -25.58
CA LEU A 19 -15.24 -17.47 -25.93
C LEU A 19 -16.22 -18.64 -25.70
N GLY A 20 -17.38 -18.35 -25.07
CA GLY A 20 -18.58 -19.17 -25.25
C GLY A 20 -19.56 -19.33 -24.07
N SER A 21 -20.27 -18.24 -23.72
CA SER A 21 -21.70 -18.15 -23.34
C SER A 21 -22.44 -19.20 -22.45
N CYS A 22 -23.13 -18.60 -21.46
CA CYS A 22 -24.54 -18.81 -21.04
C CYS A 22 -24.93 -19.88 -19.99
N HIS A 23 -25.67 -19.37 -18.99
CA HIS A 23 -26.75 -19.98 -18.19
C HIS A 23 -26.39 -21.22 -17.34
N GLU A 24 -26.91 -21.48 -16.15
CA GLU A 24 -27.81 -20.83 -15.19
C GLU A 24 -27.71 -21.70 -13.91
N GLN A 25 -28.00 -21.10 -12.77
CA GLN A 25 -28.57 -21.71 -11.56
C GLN A 25 -27.72 -22.66 -10.68
N SER A 26 -27.64 -22.22 -9.43
CA SER A 26 -27.34 -22.98 -8.22
C SER A 26 -28.35 -24.12 -7.99
N LEU A 27 -27.95 -25.15 -7.24
CA LEU A 27 -28.70 -25.66 -6.09
C LEU A 27 -27.82 -26.58 -5.22
N VAL A 28 -28.24 -26.65 -3.97
CA VAL A 28 -27.57 -27.09 -2.74
C VAL A 28 -27.77 -28.60 -2.50
N GLU A 29 -27.13 -29.12 -1.44
CA GLU A 29 -27.40 -30.35 -0.65
C GLU A 29 -26.46 -31.52 -0.98
N GLU A 30 -25.50 -31.84 -0.11
CA GLU A 30 -25.57 -32.58 1.17
C GLU A 30 -25.87 -34.09 1.05
N GLU A 31 -25.13 -34.85 1.88
CA GLU A 31 -25.28 -36.26 2.28
C GLU A 31 -24.53 -37.38 1.52
N ASP A 32 -23.54 -37.91 2.26
CA ASP A 32 -23.00 -39.26 2.34
C ASP A 32 -24.10 -40.28 2.77
N PRO A 33 -23.86 -41.58 3.01
CA PRO A 33 -23.30 -42.67 2.20
C PRO A 33 -24.33 -43.83 2.05
N HIS A 34 -24.14 -44.75 1.09
CA HIS A 34 -24.34 -46.19 1.34
C HIS A 34 -23.88 -47.09 0.17
N MET A 35 -23.03 -48.07 0.54
CA MET A 35 -22.76 -49.36 -0.11
C MET A 35 -23.60 -49.74 -1.34
N LYS A 36 -22.92 -49.94 -2.47
CA LYS A 36 -23.22 -51.04 -3.40
C LYS A 36 -21.94 -51.70 -3.89
N VAL A 37 -21.81 -52.98 -3.52
CA VAL A 37 -20.90 -53.95 -4.13
C VAL A 37 -21.39 -54.23 -5.55
N SER A 38 -20.50 -54.22 -6.54
CA SER A 38 -20.72 -54.91 -7.82
C SER A 38 -19.51 -55.78 -8.15
N LEU A 39 -19.78 -57.07 -8.27
CA LEU A 39 -18.89 -58.09 -8.84
C LEU A 39 -18.74 -57.84 -10.34
N GLY A 40 -17.51 -57.89 -10.84
CA GLY A 40 -17.19 -57.94 -12.26
C GLY A 40 -15.89 -58.71 -12.47
N SER A 41 -16.03 -59.97 -12.90
CA SER A 41 -14.92 -60.88 -13.19
C SER A 41 -14.11 -60.45 -14.42
N SER A 42 -12.81 -60.73 -14.33
CA SER A 42 -11.77 -60.70 -15.35
C SER A 42 -12.20 -61.03 -16.79
N ASP A 43 -11.69 -60.23 -17.74
CA ASP A 43 -10.89 -60.81 -18.83
C ASP A 43 -9.82 -59.82 -19.31
N MET A 44 -8.58 -60.31 -19.43
CA MET A 44 -7.35 -59.64 -19.90
C MET A 44 -6.94 -58.34 -19.20
N GLY A 45 -6.34 -58.52 -18.01
CA GLY A 45 -5.81 -57.47 -17.14
C GLY A 45 -4.70 -56.61 -17.74
N VAL A 46 -4.99 -55.32 -17.86
CA VAL A 46 -3.98 -54.25 -17.83
C VAL A 46 -4.51 -53.25 -16.80
N SER A 47 -3.99 -53.35 -15.57
CA SER A 47 -4.43 -52.54 -14.43
C SER A 47 -4.27 -51.05 -14.74
N ALA A 48 -5.25 -50.22 -14.36
CA ALA A 48 -5.36 -48.79 -14.70
C ALA A 48 -4.25 -47.88 -14.11
N HIS A 49 -3.15 -48.45 -13.63
CA HIS A 49 -2.04 -47.77 -12.94
C HIS A 49 -0.73 -47.76 -13.74
N LEU A 50 -0.80 -48.01 -15.05
CA LEU A 50 0.38 -48.27 -15.90
C LEU A 50 0.68 -47.07 -16.81
N GLN A 51 1.83 -46.42 -16.61
CA GLN A 51 2.42 -45.51 -17.60
C GLN A 51 3.56 -46.24 -18.32
N SER A 52 3.41 -46.43 -19.63
CA SER A 52 4.46 -47.01 -20.50
C SER A 52 4.86 -45.97 -21.55
N SER A 53 6.12 -45.59 -21.61
CA SER A 53 6.67 -44.78 -22.71
C SER A 53 7.46 -45.66 -23.67
N LYS A 54 7.38 -45.35 -24.97
CA LYS A 54 8.08 -46.07 -26.04
C LYS A 54 9.19 -45.20 -26.63
N THR A 55 10.43 -45.68 -26.59
CA THR A 55 11.55 -45.19 -27.41
C THR A 55 12.30 -46.38 -27.99
N GLY A 56 12.07 -46.68 -29.29
CA GLY A 56 12.71 -47.80 -30.00
C GLY A 56 12.23 -49.19 -29.57
N THR A 57 13.13 -50.18 -29.54
CA THR A 57 12.88 -51.58 -29.14
C THR A 57 12.79 -51.79 -27.62
N THR A 58 13.08 -50.75 -26.82
CA THR A 58 13.08 -50.84 -25.36
C THR A 58 11.72 -50.45 -24.80
N ARG A 59 11.19 -51.27 -23.89
CA ARG A 59 9.97 -50.95 -23.12
C ARG A 59 10.36 -50.59 -21.70
N PHE A 60 9.89 -49.42 -21.24
CA PHE A 60 10.07 -48.97 -19.87
C PHE A 60 8.79 -49.19 -19.07
N PHE A 61 8.92 -49.75 -17.87
CA PHE A 61 7.82 -50.00 -16.93
C PHE A 61 8.10 -49.23 -15.64
N THR A 62 7.11 -48.46 -15.19
CA THR A 62 7.12 -47.78 -13.89
C THR A 62 5.85 -48.15 -13.15
N SER A 63 5.98 -48.65 -11.92
CA SER A 63 4.84 -48.97 -11.05
C SER A 63 4.55 -47.79 -10.12
N ASN A 64 3.29 -47.34 -10.09
CA ASN A 64 2.85 -46.25 -9.22
C ASN A 64 2.55 -46.71 -7.78
N THR A 65 2.52 -48.03 -7.52
CA THR A 65 2.20 -48.61 -6.20
C THR A 65 3.39 -49.28 -5.55
N HIS A 66 4.50 -49.48 -6.27
CA HIS A 66 5.64 -50.22 -5.75
C HIS A 66 6.23 -49.57 -4.49
N SER A 67 6.33 -48.24 -4.44
CA SER A 67 6.82 -47.50 -3.27
C SER A 67 5.97 -47.73 -2.02
N SER A 68 4.64 -47.73 -2.15
CA SER A 68 3.75 -47.96 -1.00
C SER A 68 3.80 -49.41 -0.51
N VAL A 69 3.90 -50.38 -1.43
CA VAL A 69 4.04 -51.80 -1.08
C VAL A 69 5.35 -52.07 -0.36
N VAL A 70 6.47 -51.50 -0.84
CA VAL A 70 7.77 -51.61 -0.16
C VAL A 70 7.70 -51.00 1.23
N LEU A 71 7.08 -49.82 1.37
CA LEU A 71 6.94 -49.13 2.63
C LEU A 71 6.09 -49.93 3.64
N GLN A 72 4.95 -50.48 3.20
CA GLN A 72 4.13 -51.38 3.99
C GLN A 72 4.89 -52.65 4.43
N GLY A 73 5.72 -53.20 3.55
CA GLY A 73 6.59 -54.34 3.90
C GLY A 73 7.57 -53.99 5.02
N PHE A 74 8.22 -52.82 4.96
CA PHE A 74 9.10 -52.36 6.03
C PHE A 74 8.38 -52.07 7.34
N ASP A 75 7.15 -51.55 7.28
CA ASP A 75 6.33 -51.34 8.48
C ASP A 75 5.95 -52.68 9.14
N GLN A 76 5.57 -53.69 8.35
CA GLN A 76 5.29 -55.03 8.86
C GLN A 76 6.52 -55.67 9.51
N LEU A 77 7.69 -55.59 8.86
CA LEU A 77 8.96 -56.06 9.42
C LEU A 77 9.28 -55.40 10.76
N ARG A 78 9.07 -54.08 10.86
CA ARG A 78 9.27 -53.32 12.09
C ARG A 78 8.34 -53.79 13.21
N VAL A 79 7.04 -53.96 12.93
CA VAL A 79 6.05 -54.42 13.91
C VAL A 79 6.36 -55.83 14.42
N GLU A 80 6.88 -56.71 13.55
CA GLU A 80 7.33 -58.06 13.92
C GLU A 80 8.72 -58.08 14.58
N GLY A 81 9.43 -56.94 14.62
CA GLY A 81 10.80 -56.83 15.14
C GLY A 81 11.85 -57.54 14.28
N LEU A 82 11.53 -57.82 13.01
CA LEU A 82 12.42 -58.50 12.08
C LEU A 82 13.34 -57.51 11.40
N LEU A 83 14.63 -57.85 11.33
CA LEU A 83 15.67 -57.07 10.65
C LEU A 83 15.91 -55.65 11.21
N CYS A 84 15.30 -55.30 12.35
CA CYS A 84 15.62 -54.09 13.08
C CYS A 84 17.05 -54.16 13.62
N ASP A 85 17.90 -53.21 13.20
CA ASP A 85 19.34 -53.15 13.46
C ASP A 85 19.74 -51.98 14.38
N VAL A 86 18.75 -51.26 14.93
CA VAL A 86 18.93 -50.25 15.97
C VAL A 86 17.63 -50.04 16.75
N THR A 87 17.77 -49.70 18.03
CA THR A 87 16.66 -49.28 18.90
C THR A 87 16.85 -47.83 19.30
N LEU A 88 15.82 -47.01 19.10
CA LEU A 88 15.79 -45.61 19.54
C LEU A 88 15.03 -45.49 20.86
N VAL A 89 15.56 -44.66 21.76
CA VAL A 89 14.94 -44.37 23.06
C VAL A 89 14.76 -42.85 23.16
N PRO A 90 13.56 -42.33 23.48
CA PRO A 90 13.36 -40.89 23.62
C PRO A 90 14.08 -40.36 24.86
N GLY A 91 14.32 -39.06 24.90
CA GLY A 91 15.09 -38.45 25.99
C GLY A 91 14.36 -38.47 27.34
N ASP A 92 13.04 -38.41 27.29
CA ASP A 92 12.12 -38.24 28.43
C ASP A 92 11.58 -39.56 29.01
N GLY A 93 12.05 -40.71 28.52
CA GLY A 93 11.59 -42.01 28.99
C GLY A 93 12.54 -43.14 28.63
N ASP A 94 12.07 -44.37 28.87
CA ASP A 94 12.79 -45.62 28.58
C ASP A 94 12.01 -46.52 27.61
N GLU A 95 11.01 -45.95 26.91
CA GLU A 95 10.30 -46.65 25.85
C GLU A 95 11.22 -46.90 24.66
N VAL A 96 11.22 -48.13 24.16
CA VAL A 96 12.13 -48.59 23.11
C VAL A 96 11.40 -48.68 21.78
N PHE A 97 12.02 -48.13 20.73
CA PHE A 97 11.50 -48.16 19.37
C PHE A 97 12.49 -48.89 18.45
N PRO A 98 12.28 -50.19 18.17
CA PRO A 98 13.08 -50.92 17.18
C PRO A 98 12.82 -50.34 15.77
N VAL A 99 13.89 -50.01 15.05
CA VAL A 99 13.81 -49.44 13.70
C VAL A 99 14.96 -49.96 12.83
N HIS A 100 14.90 -49.62 11.53
CA HIS A 100 15.93 -49.96 10.56
C HIS A 100 16.77 -48.72 10.24
N ARG A 101 18.10 -48.78 10.43
CA ARG A 101 19.04 -47.68 10.16
C ARG A 101 18.88 -47.13 8.75
N ALA A 102 18.72 -48.01 7.76
CA ALA A 102 18.55 -47.64 6.37
C ALA A 102 17.28 -46.80 6.13
N MET A 103 16.16 -47.17 6.74
CA MET A 103 14.91 -46.40 6.63
C MET A 103 15.05 -45.03 7.26
N MET A 104 15.57 -44.96 8.48
CA MET A 104 15.76 -43.69 9.19
C MET A 104 16.74 -42.76 8.46
N ALA A 105 17.88 -43.28 8.01
CA ALA A 105 18.88 -42.52 7.25
C ALA A 105 18.40 -42.09 5.85
N SER A 106 17.46 -42.82 5.25
CA SER A 106 16.86 -42.43 3.96
C SER A 106 15.89 -41.24 4.09
N ALA A 107 15.25 -41.10 5.26
CA ALA A 107 14.22 -40.10 5.51
C ALA A 107 14.73 -38.87 6.29
N SER A 108 15.93 -38.96 6.88
CA SER A 108 16.49 -37.95 7.78
C SER A 108 18.00 -37.79 7.57
N ASP A 109 18.42 -36.57 7.25
CA ASP A 109 19.85 -36.24 7.16
C ASP A 109 20.54 -36.32 8.53
N TYR A 110 19.82 -36.08 9.63
CA TYR A 110 20.32 -36.27 10.99
C TYR A 110 20.71 -37.74 11.24
N PHE A 111 19.79 -38.69 10.97
CA PHE A 111 20.10 -40.12 11.13
C PHE A 111 21.15 -40.60 10.14
N LYS A 112 21.13 -40.08 8.90
CA LYS A 112 22.15 -40.39 7.90
C LYS A 112 23.53 -39.99 8.41
N ALA A 113 23.70 -38.77 8.91
CA ALA A 113 24.95 -38.32 9.50
C ALA A 113 25.34 -39.14 10.74
N MET A 114 24.39 -39.44 11.63
CA MET A 114 24.63 -40.25 12.83
C MET A 114 25.13 -41.66 12.49
N PHE A 115 24.55 -42.32 11.49
CA PHE A 115 24.87 -43.71 11.16
C PHE A 115 26.02 -43.89 10.18
N THR A 116 26.43 -42.83 9.47
CA THR A 116 27.49 -42.91 8.45
C THR A 116 28.67 -41.98 8.71
N GLY A 117 28.57 -41.06 9.67
CA GLY A 117 29.53 -40.00 9.93
C GLY A 117 30.65 -40.34 10.92
N GLY A 118 30.80 -41.60 11.32
CA GLY A 118 31.84 -42.01 12.28
C GLY A 118 31.58 -41.57 13.72
N MET A 119 30.33 -41.25 14.07
CA MET A 119 29.94 -40.95 15.45
C MET A 119 29.89 -42.23 16.29
N LYS A 120 29.98 -42.10 17.63
CA LYS A 120 29.97 -43.26 18.55
C LYS A 120 28.68 -44.09 18.40
N GLU A 121 27.58 -43.41 18.09
CA GLU A 121 26.24 -43.94 17.86
C GLU A 121 26.16 -44.88 16.65
N GLN A 122 27.12 -44.80 15.73
CA GLN A 122 27.19 -45.67 14.57
C GLN A 122 27.23 -47.16 14.98
N ASP A 123 27.95 -47.49 16.05
CA ASP A 123 28.15 -48.88 16.49
C ASP A 123 27.19 -49.29 17.64
N LEU A 124 26.34 -48.37 18.10
CA LEU A 124 25.41 -48.64 19.21
C LEU A 124 24.13 -49.31 18.72
N MET A 125 23.74 -50.40 19.38
CA MET A 125 22.44 -51.05 19.15
C MET A 125 21.26 -50.30 19.82
N CYS A 126 21.53 -49.46 20.81
CA CYS A 126 20.53 -48.67 21.52
C CYS A 126 21.02 -47.22 21.63
N ILE A 127 20.23 -46.28 21.13
CA ILE A 127 20.58 -44.86 21.04
C ILE A 127 19.51 -44.04 21.76
N LYS A 128 19.93 -43.26 22.76
CA LYS A 128 19.05 -42.34 23.48
C LYS A 128 19.10 -40.95 22.85
N LEU A 129 17.95 -40.42 22.47
CA LEU A 129 17.80 -39.13 21.78
C LEU A 129 17.35 -38.05 22.76
N HIS A 130 18.31 -37.35 23.35
CA HIS A 130 18.07 -36.35 24.42
C HIS A 130 17.37 -35.04 23.97
N GLY A 131 16.96 -34.92 22.70
CA GLY A 131 16.24 -33.76 22.16
C GLY A 131 14.86 -34.07 21.59
N VAL A 132 14.32 -35.27 21.81
CA VAL A 132 13.01 -35.67 21.30
C VAL A 132 12.27 -36.46 22.36
N ASN A 133 11.00 -36.10 22.58
CA ASN A 133 10.13 -36.81 23.50
C ASN A 133 9.46 -38.04 22.86
N LYS A 134 8.84 -38.87 23.69
CA LYS A 134 8.16 -40.10 23.25
C LYS A 134 7.11 -39.85 22.16
N ILE A 135 6.26 -38.84 22.32
CA ILE A 135 5.12 -38.60 21.42
C ILE A 135 5.62 -38.20 20.03
N GLY A 136 6.53 -37.22 19.99
CA GLY A 136 7.14 -36.74 18.77
C GLY A 136 7.95 -37.82 18.07
N LEU A 137 8.80 -38.56 18.79
CA LEU A 137 9.60 -39.65 18.21
C LEU A 137 8.72 -40.72 17.57
N LYS A 138 7.66 -41.16 18.27
CA LYS A 138 6.71 -42.14 17.74
C LYS A 138 6.05 -41.64 16.45
N LYS A 139 5.57 -40.40 16.43
CA LYS A 139 4.92 -39.78 15.25
C LYS A 139 5.86 -39.72 14.05
N ILE A 140 7.12 -39.37 14.27
CA ILE A 140 8.13 -39.34 13.21
C ILE A 140 8.42 -40.74 12.68
N ILE A 141 8.59 -41.74 13.55
CA ILE A 141 8.82 -43.12 13.13
C ILE A 141 7.61 -43.64 12.34
N ASP A 142 6.40 -43.46 12.87
CA ASP A 142 5.18 -43.88 12.19
C ASP A 142 5.04 -43.19 10.82
N PHE A 143 5.40 -41.90 10.70
CA PHE A 143 5.44 -41.21 9.40
C PHE A 143 6.46 -41.82 8.44
N ILE A 144 7.69 -42.09 8.90
CA ILE A 144 8.76 -42.67 8.06
C ILE A 144 8.34 -44.03 7.50
N TYR A 145 7.58 -44.82 8.26
CA TYR A 145 7.14 -46.16 7.87
C TYR A 145 5.78 -46.22 7.19
N THR A 146 4.94 -45.18 7.29
CA THR A 146 3.57 -45.23 6.74
C THR A 146 3.25 -44.12 5.74
N ALA A 147 4.11 -43.10 5.65
CA ALA A 147 3.86 -41.83 4.97
C ALA A 147 2.58 -41.09 5.43
N LYS A 148 2.08 -41.41 6.64
CA LYS A 148 0.89 -40.80 7.22
C LYS A 148 1.23 -40.09 8.53
N LEU A 149 0.58 -38.96 8.76
CA LEU A 149 0.72 -38.20 10.00
C LEU A 149 -0.63 -37.59 10.38
N SER A 150 -0.97 -37.66 11.66
CA SER A 150 -2.12 -36.98 12.24
C SER A 150 -1.66 -35.95 13.27
N LEU A 151 -2.09 -34.71 13.09
CA LEU A 151 -1.77 -33.57 13.95
C LEU A 151 -3.02 -33.00 14.61
N ASN A 152 -2.87 -32.56 15.85
CA ASN A 152 -3.83 -31.73 16.58
C ASN A 152 -3.04 -30.80 17.51
N MET A 153 -3.72 -29.89 18.21
CA MET A 153 -3.03 -28.94 19.11
C MET A 153 -2.29 -29.64 20.26
N ASP A 154 -2.74 -30.82 20.70
CA ASP A 154 -2.14 -31.56 21.81
C ASP A 154 -0.78 -32.19 21.44
N ASN A 155 -0.61 -32.65 20.20
CA ASN A 155 0.60 -33.34 19.75
C ASN A 155 1.49 -32.50 18.81
N LEU A 156 1.07 -31.29 18.47
CA LEU A 156 1.75 -30.44 17.50
C LEU A 156 3.16 -30.06 17.95
N GLN A 157 3.31 -29.60 19.19
CA GLN A 157 4.59 -29.13 19.70
C GLN A 157 5.61 -30.25 19.75
N ASP A 158 5.21 -31.42 20.27
CA ASP A 158 6.04 -32.63 20.33
C ASP A 158 6.49 -33.09 18.95
N THR A 159 5.54 -33.11 17.99
CA THR A 159 5.81 -33.55 16.62
C THR A 159 6.71 -32.55 15.89
N LEU A 160 6.50 -31.25 16.09
CA LEU A 160 7.29 -30.18 15.48
C LEU A 160 8.72 -30.17 16.03
N GLU A 161 8.89 -30.33 17.34
CA GLU A 161 10.21 -30.46 17.99
C GLU A 161 10.97 -31.66 17.41
N ALA A 162 10.32 -32.82 17.35
CA ALA A 162 10.90 -34.03 16.77
C ALA A 162 11.28 -33.86 15.30
N ALA A 163 10.38 -33.29 14.49
CA ALA A 163 10.62 -33.06 13.07
C ALA A 163 11.77 -32.07 12.83
N SER A 164 11.88 -31.05 13.67
CA SER A 164 12.95 -30.04 13.60
C SER A 164 14.30 -30.66 13.99
N PHE A 165 14.34 -31.34 15.14
CA PHE A 165 15.55 -31.97 15.65
C PHE A 165 16.06 -33.08 14.71
N LEU A 166 15.15 -33.92 14.20
CA LEU A 166 15.47 -35.03 13.31
C LEU A 166 15.49 -34.64 11.82
N GLN A 167 15.33 -33.36 11.50
CA GLN A 167 15.40 -32.82 10.13
C GLN A 167 14.44 -33.50 9.13
N ILE A 168 13.19 -33.76 9.54
CA ILE A 168 12.15 -34.34 8.68
C ILE A 168 11.37 -33.22 7.99
N LEU A 169 11.92 -32.70 6.89
CA LEU A 169 11.38 -31.52 6.20
C LEU A 169 9.89 -31.64 5.79
N PRO A 170 9.39 -32.77 5.24
CA PRO A 170 7.98 -32.87 4.85
C PRO A 170 7.02 -32.75 6.03
N VAL A 171 7.42 -33.23 7.22
CA VAL A 171 6.62 -33.10 8.44
C VAL A 171 6.65 -31.66 8.93
N LEU A 172 7.82 -31.01 8.90
CA LEU A 172 7.93 -29.58 9.22
C LEU A 172 7.02 -28.73 8.32
N ASP A 173 7.02 -28.98 7.02
CA ASP A 173 6.16 -28.25 6.08
C ASP A 173 4.68 -28.50 6.35
N PHE A 174 4.29 -29.73 6.68
CA PHE A 174 2.92 -30.02 7.10
C PHE A 174 2.53 -29.32 8.40
N CYS A 175 3.42 -29.26 9.40
CA CYS A 175 3.20 -28.50 10.63
C CYS A 175 3.03 -27.00 10.35
N LYS A 176 3.81 -26.42 9.43
CA LYS A 176 3.65 -25.00 9.02
C LYS A 176 2.27 -24.74 8.42
N VAL A 177 1.83 -25.59 7.49
CA VAL A 177 0.50 -25.49 6.86
C VAL A 177 -0.60 -25.59 7.90
N PHE A 178 -0.49 -26.57 8.82
CA PHE A 178 -1.44 -26.73 9.92
C PHE A 178 -1.52 -25.46 10.79
N LEU A 179 -0.37 -24.92 11.21
CA LEU A 179 -0.29 -23.70 12.00
C LEU A 179 -0.92 -22.51 11.29
N ILE A 180 -0.58 -22.27 10.02
CA ILE A 180 -1.12 -21.15 9.23
C ILE A 180 -2.64 -21.26 9.10
N SER A 181 -3.15 -22.45 8.82
CA SER A 181 -4.59 -22.69 8.67
C SER A 181 -5.38 -22.56 9.98
N GLY A 182 -4.72 -22.79 11.12
CA GLY A 182 -5.33 -22.76 12.44
C GLY A 182 -5.23 -21.42 13.17
N VAL A 183 -4.57 -20.39 12.62
CA VAL A 183 -4.42 -19.10 13.31
C VAL A 183 -5.77 -18.43 13.53
N SER A 184 -6.06 -18.10 14.78
CA SER A 184 -7.24 -17.38 15.24
C SER A 184 -6.88 -16.27 16.22
N LEU A 185 -7.84 -15.43 16.59
CA LEU A 185 -7.63 -14.40 17.63
C LEU A 185 -7.19 -14.99 18.98
N GLU A 186 -7.66 -16.19 19.30
CA GLU A 186 -7.43 -16.86 20.58
C GLU A 186 -6.03 -17.50 20.67
N ASN A 187 -5.47 -17.96 19.53
CA ASN A 187 -4.21 -18.71 19.52
C ASN A 187 -3.05 -18.00 18.82
N CYS A 188 -3.27 -16.85 18.16
CA CYS A 188 -2.23 -16.20 17.35
C CYS A 188 -0.97 -15.85 18.14
N VAL A 189 -1.09 -15.50 19.42
CA VAL A 189 0.06 -15.22 20.29
C VAL A 189 0.88 -16.48 20.55
N GLU A 190 0.23 -17.60 20.80
CA GLU A 190 0.88 -18.89 21.03
C GLU A 190 1.53 -19.42 19.75
N VAL A 191 0.81 -19.38 18.63
CA VAL A 191 1.33 -19.77 17.31
C VAL A 191 2.55 -18.92 16.96
N GLY A 192 2.52 -17.62 17.25
CA GLY A 192 3.68 -16.73 17.08
C GLY A 192 4.87 -17.11 17.97
N ARG A 193 4.62 -17.58 19.20
CA ARG A 193 5.69 -18.07 20.09
C ARG A 193 6.30 -19.36 19.52
N ILE A 194 5.48 -20.31 19.11
CA ILE A 194 5.91 -21.56 18.46
C ILE A 194 6.76 -21.23 17.22
N ALA A 195 6.28 -20.34 16.36
CA ALA A 195 6.99 -19.94 15.16
C ALA A 195 8.37 -19.35 15.46
N ASN A 196 8.49 -18.51 16.50
CA ASN A 196 9.76 -17.94 16.91
C ASN A 196 10.71 -18.99 17.51
N THR A 197 10.22 -19.86 18.40
CA THR A 197 11.02 -20.91 19.05
C THR A 197 11.66 -21.86 18.04
N TYR A 198 10.93 -22.21 16.97
CA TYR A 198 11.40 -23.14 15.95
C TYR A 198 11.86 -22.46 14.64
N ASN A 199 12.05 -21.12 14.65
CA ASN A 199 12.48 -20.33 13.49
C ASN A 199 11.62 -20.55 12.21
N LEU A 200 10.30 -20.69 12.36
CA LEU A 200 9.35 -20.86 11.26
C LEU A 200 8.99 -19.50 10.64
N THR A 201 9.89 -18.97 9.80
CA THR A 201 9.79 -17.61 9.24
C THR A 201 8.49 -17.33 8.46
N GLU A 202 7.99 -18.29 7.68
CA GLU A 202 6.75 -18.15 6.91
C GLU A 202 5.53 -18.04 7.82
N VAL A 203 5.46 -18.89 8.85
CA VAL A 203 4.40 -18.86 9.86
C VAL A 203 4.48 -17.55 10.63
N ASP A 204 5.68 -17.14 11.04
CA ASP A 204 5.88 -15.89 11.76
C ASP A 204 5.40 -14.66 10.98
N LYS A 205 5.75 -14.58 9.70
CA LYS A 205 5.28 -13.54 8.78
C LYS A 205 3.76 -13.55 8.65
N TYR A 206 3.16 -14.72 8.54
CA TYR A 206 1.71 -14.86 8.48
C TYR A 206 1.04 -14.37 9.79
N VAL A 207 1.55 -14.77 10.96
CA VAL A 207 1.06 -14.31 12.27
C VAL A 207 1.20 -12.79 12.41
N ASN A 208 2.34 -12.21 12.03
CA ASN A 208 2.54 -10.77 12.07
C ASN A 208 1.50 -10.02 11.22
N ASN A 209 1.25 -10.49 9.99
CA ASN A 209 0.22 -9.92 9.13
C ASN A 209 -1.19 -10.11 9.69
N PHE A 210 -1.48 -11.26 10.31
CA PHE A 210 -2.75 -11.53 10.96
C PHE A 210 -2.98 -10.59 12.15
N ILE A 211 -1.97 -10.39 13.00
CA ILE A 211 -2.04 -9.47 14.14
C ILE A 211 -2.23 -8.03 13.65
N LEU A 212 -1.47 -7.57 12.65
CA LEU A 212 -1.62 -6.19 12.11
C LEU A 212 -3.03 -5.91 11.59
N LYS A 213 -3.67 -6.90 10.96
CA LYS A 213 -5.05 -6.77 10.45
C LYS A 213 -6.11 -6.81 11.55
N ASN A 214 -5.88 -7.60 12.60
CA ASN A 214 -6.89 -7.90 13.63
C ASN A 214 -6.53 -7.31 15.00
N PHE A 215 -5.56 -6.40 15.08
CA PHE A 215 -5.09 -5.83 16.34
C PHE A 215 -6.20 -5.20 17.18
N PRO A 216 -7.16 -4.42 16.62
CA PRO A 216 -8.27 -3.87 17.42
C PRO A 216 -9.08 -4.96 18.12
N ALA A 217 -9.39 -6.06 17.43
CA ALA A 217 -10.09 -7.20 18.02
C ALA A 217 -9.23 -7.90 19.08
N LEU A 218 -7.93 -8.05 18.83
CA LEU A 218 -6.99 -8.62 19.80
C LEU A 218 -6.88 -7.77 21.09
N LEU A 219 -6.93 -6.44 20.99
CA LEU A 219 -6.94 -5.53 22.15
C LEU A 219 -8.15 -5.76 23.06
N SER A 220 -9.28 -6.19 22.51
CA SER A 220 -10.52 -6.52 23.24
C SER A 220 -10.45 -7.85 23.96
N THR A 221 -9.71 -8.83 23.43
CA THR A 221 -9.51 -10.14 24.10
C THR A 221 -8.63 -10.05 25.36
N GLY A 222 -7.75 -9.05 25.42
CA GLY A 222 -6.75 -8.91 26.49
C GLY A 222 -5.51 -9.79 26.33
N GLU A 223 -5.52 -10.77 25.41
CA GLU A 223 -4.41 -11.72 25.20
C GLU A 223 -3.13 -11.06 24.65
N PHE A 224 -3.24 -9.86 24.06
CA PHE A 224 -2.10 -9.11 23.53
C PHE A 224 -1.00 -8.81 24.57
N VAL A 225 -1.33 -8.81 25.86
CA VAL A 225 -0.33 -8.59 26.93
C VAL A 225 0.73 -9.70 26.99
N LYS A 226 0.42 -10.88 26.43
CA LYS A 226 1.34 -12.02 26.33
C LYS A 226 2.29 -11.95 25.12
N LEU A 227 2.17 -10.93 24.27
CA LEU A 227 3.08 -10.72 23.14
C LEU A 227 4.50 -10.41 23.64
N PRO A 228 5.55 -10.93 22.97
CA PRO A 228 6.92 -10.52 23.25
C PRO A 228 7.16 -9.07 22.84
N PHE A 229 8.16 -8.42 23.45
CA PHE A 229 8.49 -7.02 23.23
C PHE A 229 8.70 -6.71 21.74
N GLU A 230 9.48 -7.54 21.06
CA GLU A 230 9.88 -7.36 19.66
C GLU A 230 8.65 -7.32 18.74
N ARG A 231 7.68 -8.21 18.99
CA ARG A 231 6.46 -8.29 18.18
C ARG A 231 5.54 -7.11 18.45
N LEU A 232 5.36 -6.72 19.71
CA LEU A 232 4.55 -5.54 20.02
C LEU A 232 5.19 -4.27 19.46
N ALA A 233 6.50 -4.10 19.61
CA ALA A 233 7.23 -2.97 19.05
C ALA A 233 7.06 -2.90 17.52
N PHE A 234 7.18 -4.04 16.82
CA PHE A 234 6.93 -4.15 15.38
C PHE A 234 5.50 -3.74 14.99
N VAL A 235 4.50 -4.23 15.72
CA VAL A 235 3.09 -3.88 15.47
C VAL A 235 2.90 -2.37 15.66
N LEU A 236 3.39 -1.82 16.76
CA LEU A 236 3.29 -0.40 17.09
C LEU A 236 4.11 0.50 16.15
N SER A 237 5.14 0.00 15.46
CA SER A 237 5.91 0.80 14.49
C SER A 237 5.33 0.74 13.07
N SER A 238 4.52 -0.27 12.75
CA SER A 238 4.05 -0.55 11.40
C SER A 238 3.04 0.46 10.87
N ASN A 239 3.17 0.84 9.60
CA ASN A 239 2.18 1.59 8.81
C ASN A 239 1.04 0.70 8.29
N SER A 240 1.20 -0.63 8.35
CA SER A 240 0.16 -1.57 7.93
C SER A 240 -0.89 -1.86 9.01
N LEU A 241 -0.69 -1.32 10.22
CA LEU A 241 -1.65 -1.42 11.32
C LEU A 241 -2.89 -0.58 11.00
N LYS A 242 -4.08 -1.18 11.12
CA LYS A 242 -5.35 -0.54 10.73
C LYS A 242 -6.30 -0.36 11.90
N HIS A 243 -7.19 0.61 11.77
CA HIS A 243 -8.33 0.85 12.69
C HIS A 243 -7.92 1.00 14.17
N CYS A 244 -6.79 1.66 14.43
CA CYS A 244 -6.35 2.00 15.78
C CYS A 244 -5.87 3.45 15.81
N THR A 245 -6.42 4.23 16.74
CA THR A 245 -5.91 5.56 17.05
C THR A 245 -4.62 5.47 17.84
N GLU A 246 -3.75 6.47 17.75
CA GLU A 246 -2.51 6.50 18.54
C GLU A 246 -2.79 6.46 20.05
N LEU A 247 -3.91 7.02 20.51
CA LEU A 247 -4.31 6.96 21.91
C LEU A 247 -4.60 5.52 22.36
N GLU A 248 -5.28 4.72 21.54
CA GLU A 248 -5.52 3.30 21.83
C GLU A 248 -4.23 2.51 21.87
N LEU A 249 -3.31 2.79 20.94
CA LEU A 249 -1.99 2.18 20.90
C LEU A 249 -1.16 2.54 22.15
N PHE A 250 -1.21 3.79 22.59
CA PHE A 250 -0.57 4.22 23.83
C PHE A 250 -1.17 3.51 25.06
N LYS A 251 -2.50 3.41 25.15
CA LYS A 251 -3.19 2.67 26.22
C LYS A 251 -2.81 1.19 26.20
N ALA A 252 -2.72 0.58 25.02
CA ALA A 252 -2.26 -0.80 24.86
C ALA A 252 -0.81 -0.97 25.34
N ALA A 253 0.10 -0.09 24.93
CA ALA A 253 1.49 -0.11 25.39
C ALA A 253 1.60 0.02 26.92
N CYS A 254 0.83 0.94 27.53
CA CYS A 254 0.75 1.07 28.98
C CYS A 254 0.24 -0.20 29.68
N ARG A 255 -0.80 -0.86 29.12
CA ARG A 255 -1.33 -2.12 29.65
C ARG A 255 -0.29 -3.24 29.57
N TRP A 256 0.45 -3.34 28.47
CA TRP A 256 1.50 -4.34 28.29
C TRP A 256 2.67 -4.15 29.26
N LEU A 257 3.09 -2.89 29.49
CA LEU A 257 4.15 -2.54 30.44
C LEU A 257 3.77 -2.88 31.89
N ARG A 258 2.50 -2.67 32.27
CA ARG A 258 2.00 -2.93 33.62
C ARG A 258 1.70 -4.41 33.91
N TYR A 259 1.77 -5.27 32.89
CA TYR A 259 1.45 -6.69 33.03
C TYR A 259 2.51 -7.43 33.85
N GLU A 260 3.80 -7.09 33.69
CA GLU A 260 4.91 -7.66 34.45
C GLU A 260 5.86 -6.54 34.89
N GLU A 261 6.23 -6.54 36.18
CA GLU A 261 7.13 -5.54 36.80
C GLU A 261 8.41 -5.22 35.99
N PRO A 262 9.18 -6.21 35.46
CA PRO A 262 10.43 -5.92 34.73
C PRO A 262 10.21 -5.15 33.42
N ARG A 263 8.98 -5.11 32.91
CA ARG A 263 8.73 -4.53 31.59
C ARG A 263 8.86 -3.01 31.57
N MET A 264 8.85 -2.34 32.72
CA MET A 264 9.01 -0.89 32.80
C MET A 264 10.33 -0.40 32.20
N GLU A 265 11.38 -1.24 32.16
CA GLU A 265 12.64 -0.92 31.47
C GLU A 265 12.47 -0.71 29.95
N TYR A 266 11.43 -1.29 29.36
CA TYR A 266 11.11 -1.12 27.93
C TYR A 266 10.26 0.11 27.64
N ALA A 267 9.80 0.86 28.65
CA ALA A 267 8.85 1.97 28.46
C ALA A 267 9.34 2.97 27.40
N ALA A 268 10.55 3.50 27.56
CA ALA A 268 11.12 4.45 26.60
C ALA A 268 11.25 3.87 25.18
N LYS A 269 11.64 2.59 25.05
CA LYS A 269 11.81 1.93 23.75
C LYS A 269 10.46 1.69 23.07
N LEU A 270 9.44 1.31 23.84
CA LEU A 270 8.11 1.04 23.32
C LEU A 270 7.39 2.32 22.90
N MET A 271 7.49 3.38 23.72
CA MET A 271 6.83 4.67 23.47
C MET A 271 7.36 5.38 22.23
N LYS A 272 8.61 5.15 21.81
CA LYS A 272 9.14 5.68 20.54
C LYS A 272 8.33 5.27 19.31
N ASN A 273 7.59 4.15 19.38
CA ASN A 273 6.78 3.64 18.29
C ASN A 273 5.38 4.30 18.23
N ILE A 274 5.00 5.07 19.25
CA ILE A 274 3.74 5.80 19.30
C ILE A 274 3.92 7.20 18.70
N ARG A 275 2.98 7.61 17.84
CA ARG A 275 2.99 8.90 17.14
C ARG A 275 2.21 9.94 17.91
N PHE A 276 2.71 10.32 19.08
CA PHE A 276 2.09 11.33 19.95
C PHE A 276 1.70 12.63 19.24
N PRO A 277 2.47 13.18 18.26
CA PRO A 277 2.05 14.36 17.50
C PRO A 277 0.72 14.23 16.74
N LEU A 278 0.19 13.01 16.54
CA LEU A 278 -1.11 12.77 15.91
C LEU A 278 -2.27 12.75 16.91
N MET A 279 -2.01 12.73 18.21
CA MET A 279 -3.05 12.82 19.24
C MET A 279 -3.59 14.24 19.36
N THR A 280 -4.84 14.38 19.81
CA THR A 280 -5.38 15.72 20.09
C THR A 280 -4.71 16.32 21.34
N PRO A 281 -4.68 17.66 21.49
CA PRO A 281 -4.18 18.30 22.71
C PRO A 281 -4.88 17.80 23.99
N GLN A 282 -6.18 17.51 23.91
CA GLN A 282 -6.96 16.97 25.02
C GLN A 282 -6.48 15.57 25.41
N ASP A 283 -6.18 14.72 24.43
CA ASP A 283 -5.70 13.36 24.70
C ASP A 283 -4.32 13.35 25.36
N LEU A 284 -3.43 14.23 24.90
CA LEU A 284 -2.09 14.38 25.47
C LEU A 284 -2.17 14.79 26.95
N ILE A 285 -3.02 15.76 27.30
CA ILE A 285 -3.17 16.27 28.67
C ILE A 285 -3.89 15.25 29.57
N ASN A 286 -5.03 14.73 29.11
CA ASN A 286 -5.93 13.94 29.96
C ASN A 286 -5.47 12.48 30.14
N TYR A 287 -4.72 11.93 29.19
CA TYR A 287 -4.33 10.51 29.20
C TYR A 287 -2.82 10.28 29.19
N VAL A 288 -2.05 11.02 28.39
CA VAL A 288 -0.61 10.75 28.25
C VAL A 288 0.18 11.34 29.41
N GLN A 289 -0.06 12.62 29.72
CA GLN A 289 0.65 13.34 30.78
C GLN A 289 0.34 12.80 32.18
N THR A 290 -0.77 12.09 32.36
CA THR A 290 -1.15 11.48 33.65
C THR A 290 -0.32 10.25 34.01
N VAL A 291 0.44 9.69 33.05
CA VAL A 291 1.30 8.51 33.29
C VAL A 291 2.69 8.94 33.80
N ASP A 292 3.12 8.39 34.93
CA ASP A 292 4.33 8.86 35.64
C ASP A 292 5.61 8.80 34.80
N PHE A 293 5.91 7.70 34.13
CA PHE A 293 7.12 7.59 33.31
C PHE A 293 7.12 8.54 32.10
N MET A 294 5.96 9.03 31.65
CA MET A 294 5.89 10.07 30.62
C MET A 294 6.40 11.43 31.12
N ARG A 295 6.51 11.61 32.45
CA ARG A 295 6.99 12.82 33.11
C ARG A 295 8.37 12.67 33.76
N THR A 296 8.83 11.44 33.99
CA THR A 296 10.11 11.18 34.68
C THR A 296 11.20 10.63 33.77
N ASP A 297 10.86 9.81 32.76
CA ASP A 297 11.85 9.31 31.81
C ASP A 297 12.19 10.37 30.76
N ASN A 298 13.49 10.65 30.58
CA ASN A 298 13.96 11.71 29.68
C ASN A 298 13.55 11.47 28.21
N THR A 299 13.51 10.21 27.74
CA THR A 299 13.07 9.93 26.38
C THR A 299 11.59 10.25 26.24
N CYS A 300 10.75 9.72 27.13
CA CYS A 300 9.31 9.91 27.10
C CYS A 300 8.91 11.38 27.26
N VAL A 301 9.59 12.14 28.12
CA VAL A 301 9.38 13.59 28.25
C VAL A 301 9.65 14.31 26.93
N ASN A 302 10.73 13.96 26.23
CA ASN A 302 11.03 14.55 24.92
C ASN A 302 9.98 14.19 23.85
N LEU A 303 9.38 12.99 23.90
CA LEU A 303 8.25 12.61 23.03
C LEU A 303 7.02 13.49 23.28
N LEU A 304 6.71 13.73 24.55
CA LEU A 304 5.58 14.56 24.93
C LEU A 304 5.81 16.02 24.54
N LEU A 305 7.02 16.56 24.77
CA LEU A 305 7.39 17.91 24.37
C LEU A 305 7.32 18.12 22.86
N GLU A 306 7.79 17.16 22.06
CA GLU A 306 7.62 17.19 20.60
C GLU A 306 6.14 17.30 20.23
N ALA A 307 5.30 16.41 20.77
CA ALA A 307 3.88 16.38 20.46
C ALA A 307 3.17 17.68 20.86
N SER A 308 3.47 18.22 22.04
CA SER A 308 2.94 19.51 22.50
C SER A 308 3.37 20.65 21.58
N ASN A 309 4.66 20.75 21.23
CA ASN A 309 5.17 21.79 20.32
C ASN A 309 4.51 21.70 18.93
N TYR A 310 4.39 20.49 18.39
CA TYR A 310 3.77 20.25 17.10
C TYR A 310 2.29 20.67 17.09
N GLN A 311 1.55 20.38 18.16
CA GLN A 311 0.13 20.76 18.28
C GLN A 311 -0.07 22.26 18.55
N MET A 312 0.88 22.92 19.22
CA MET A 312 0.85 24.36 19.48
C MET A 312 1.14 25.23 18.25
N MET A 313 1.72 24.67 17.18
CA MET A 313 2.15 25.41 15.99
C MET A 313 1.40 24.96 14.73
N PRO A 314 0.06 25.11 14.65
CA PRO A 314 -0.76 24.53 13.60
C PRO A 314 -0.29 24.92 12.19
N TYR A 315 0.09 26.17 11.97
CA TYR A 315 0.56 26.66 10.66
C TYR A 315 1.89 26.04 10.21
N MET A 316 2.78 25.72 11.17
CA MET A 316 4.11 25.14 10.91
C MET A 316 4.11 23.64 10.72
N GLN A 317 3.06 22.94 11.16
CA GLN A 317 2.95 21.48 11.01
C GLN A 317 3.39 20.93 9.64
N PRO A 318 3.02 21.53 8.49
CA PRO A 318 3.42 21.04 7.17
C PRO A 318 4.92 21.00 6.92
N VAL A 319 5.70 21.85 7.60
CA VAL A 319 7.16 21.92 7.50
C VAL A 319 7.88 21.29 8.70
N MET A 320 7.14 20.70 9.64
CA MET A 320 7.64 20.00 10.82
C MET A 320 7.44 18.48 10.69
N GLN A 321 7.61 17.93 9.48
CA GLN A 321 7.34 16.52 9.24
C GLN A 321 8.48 15.59 9.71
N SER A 322 8.09 14.49 10.35
CA SER A 322 8.92 13.35 10.71
C SER A 322 8.11 12.06 10.58
N GLU A 323 8.76 10.90 10.72
CA GLU A 323 8.05 9.60 10.76
C GLU A 323 6.96 9.55 11.85
N ARG A 324 7.09 10.35 12.92
CA ARG A 324 6.12 10.43 14.02
C ARG A 324 5.00 11.44 13.81
N THR A 325 5.09 12.31 12.82
CA THR A 325 4.00 13.26 12.47
C THR A 325 3.23 12.82 11.24
N ALA A 326 3.70 11.78 10.54
CA ALA A 326 3.05 11.19 9.39
C ALA A 326 1.93 10.22 9.82
N ILE A 327 0.85 10.19 9.04
CA ILE A 327 -0.25 9.23 9.20
C ILE A 327 0.29 7.80 9.16
N ARG A 328 -0.23 6.93 10.04
CA ARG A 328 0.09 5.50 10.07
C ARG A 328 -0.59 4.75 8.94
N SER A 329 -0.09 4.97 7.72
CA SER A 329 -0.57 4.33 6.50
C SER A 329 0.45 4.53 5.39
N ASP A 330 0.70 3.46 4.62
CA ASP A 330 1.44 3.56 3.35
C ASP A 330 0.50 3.82 2.16
N SER A 331 -0.81 3.84 2.41
CA SER A 331 -1.82 4.02 1.36
C SER A 331 -1.91 5.48 0.95
N THR A 332 -1.57 5.75 -0.29
CA THR A 332 -1.76 7.05 -0.94
C THR A 332 -2.97 6.94 -1.86
N HIS A 333 -3.74 8.01 -2.01
CA HIS A 333 -4.96 8.03 -2.79
C HIS A 333 -4.97 9.20 -3.78
N LEU A 334 -5.59 9.00 -4.94
CA LEU A 334 -5.98 10.08 -5.83
C LEU A 334 -7.10 10.89 -5.15
N VAL A 335 -6.92 12.20 -5.03
CA VAL A 335 -7.87 13.11 -4.40
C VAL A 335 -8.24 14.21 -5.39
N THR A 336 -9.53 14.51 -5.50
CA THR A 336 -10.06 15.56 -6.36
C THR A 336 -10.85 16.58 -5.55
N LEU A 337 -10.81 17.84 -5.99
CA LEU A 337 -11.49 18.94 -5.33
C LEU A 337 -12.15 19.88 -6.34
N GLY A 338 -13.39 20.26 -6.01
CA GLY A 338 -14.08 21.40 -6.60
C GLY A 338 -14.39 21.23 -8.09
N GLY A 339 -14.30 22.32 -8.84
CA GLY A 339 -14.71 22.38 -10.25
C GLY A 339 -16.13 22.90 -10.42
N VAL A 340 -16.58 23.04 -11.67
CA VAL A 340 -17.91 23.52 -12.03
C VAL A 340 -18.70 22.43 -12.76
N LEU A 341 -19.99 22.29 -12.41
CA LEU A 341 -20.91 21.31 -12.98
C LEU A 341 -21.60 21.85 -14.24
N ARG A 342 -21.72 20.98 -15.26
CA ARG A 342 -22.22 21.31 -16.60
C ARG A 342 -23.63 21.89 -16.64
N GLN A 343 -24.56 21.36 -15.85
CA GLN A 343 -26.00 21.62 -16.04
C GLN A 343 -26.50 22.89 -15.35
N GLN A 344 -25.80 23.32 -14.29
CA GLN A 344 -26.29 24.39 -13.42
C GLN A 344 -25.27 25.53 -13.24
N LEU A 345 -24.06 25.40 -13.81
CA LEU A 345 -22.92 26.29 -13.54
C LEU A 345 -22.63 26.46 -12.04
N VAL A 346 -22.97 25.42 -11.27
CA VAL A 346 -22.75 25.35 -9.83
C VAL A 346 -21.33 24.89 -9.58
N VAL A 347 -20.65 25.63 -8.70
CA VAL A 347 -19.29 25.31 -8.29
C VAL A 347 -19.34 24.30 -7.14
N SER A 348 -18.55 23.25 -7.25
CA SER A 348 -18.45 22.20 -6.24
C SER A 348 -17.56 22.62 -5.08
N LYS A 349 -17.89 22.10 -3.90
CA LYS A 349 -17.10 22.19 -2.66
C LYS A 349 -16.58 20.82 -2.20
N GLU A 350 -16.88 19.78 -2.97
CA GLU A 350 -16.64 18.39 -2.59
C GLU A 350 -15.16 18.03 -2.73
N LEU A 351 -14.60 17.47 -1.66
CA LEU A 351 -13.31 16.80 -1.66
C LEU A 351 -13.58 15.29 -1.71
N ARG A 352 -13.07 14.61 -2.73
CA ARG A 352 -13.30 13.18 -2.93
C ARG A 352 -11.98 12.45 -3.05
N MET A 353 -11.87 11.27 -2.45
CA MET A 353 -10.76 10.34 -2.65
C MET A 353 -11.21 9.14 -3.47
N TYR A 354 -10.32 8.60 -4.29
CA TYR A 354 -10.57 7.35 -5.02
C TYR A 354 -10.09 6.16 -4.16
N ASP A 355 -11.02 5.26 -3.83
CA ASP A 355 -10.73 3.99 -3.19
C ASP A 355 -10.47 2.94 -4.28
N GLU A 356 -9.20 2.58 -4.45
CA GLU A 356 -8.78 1.63 -5.50
C GLU A 356 -9.32 0.23 -5.29
N LYS A 357 -9.62 -0.16 -4.04
CA LYS A 357 -10.11 -1.51 -3.73
C LYS A 357 -11.60 -1.62 -4.02
N ALA A 358 -12.35 -0.58 -3.66
CA ALA A 358 -13.77 -0.49 -3.96
C ALA A 358 -14.04 -0.07 -5.42
N HIS A 359 -13.05 0.51 -6.10
CA HIS A 359 -13.19 1.19 -7.39
C HIS A 359 -14.21 2.35 -7.37
N GLU A 360 -14.31 3.04 -6.23
CA GLU A 360 -15.33 4.06 -5.99
C GLU A 360 -14.73 5.37 -5.45
N TRP A 361 -15.43 6.48 -5.70
CA TRP A 361 -15.11 7.77 -5.10
C TRP A 361 -15.81 7.93 -3.76
N LYS A 362 -15.04 8.16 -2.69
CA LYS A 362 -15.54 8.41 -1.34
C LYS A 362 -15.36 9.89 -0.96
N SER A 363 -16.39 10.48 -0.36
CA SER A 363 -16.35 11.87 0.09
C SER A 363 -15.51 12.03 1.36
N LEU A 364 -14.63 13.02 1.37
CA LEU A 364 -13.98 13.57 2.55
C LEU A 364 -14.76 14.79 3.04
N ALA A 365 -14.27 15.47 4.09
CA ALA A 365 -14.92 16.69 4.56
C ALA A 365 -14.93 17.74 3.45
N PRO A 366 -16.11 18.27 3.06
CA PRO A 366 -16.21 19.29 2.02
C PRO A 366 -15.65 20.62 2.54
N MET A 367 -15.29 21.51 1.61
CA MET A 367 -14.98 22.90 1.95
C MET A 367 -16.26 23.64 2.37
N ASP A 368 -16.14 24.68 3.20
CA ASP A 368 -17.28 25.55 3.52
C ASP A 368 -17.73 26.35 2.28
N ALA A 369 -16.77 26.81 1.48
CA ALA A 369 -17.01 27.58 0.26
C ALA A 369 -16.59 26.79 -0.99
N PRO A 370 -17.41 26.78 -2.06
CA PRO A 370 -17.09 26.09 -3.30
C PRO A 370 -15.96 26.76 -4.06
N ARG A 371 -15.19 25.99 -4.83
CA ARG A 371 -14.01 26.50 -5.55
C ARG A 371 -13.88 25.86 -6.94
N TYR A 372 -13.67 26.69 -7.97
CA TYR A 372 -13.14 26.28 -9.28
C TYR A 372 -12.04 27.24 -9.72
N GLN A 373 -11.16 26.78 -10.61
CA GLN A 373 -9.99 27.54 -11.08
C GLN A 373 -9.10 28.08 -9.96
N HIS A 374 -9.05 27.34 -8.86
CA HIS A 374 -8.20 27.57 -7.70
C HIS A 374 -6.84 26.87 -7.91
N GLY A 375 -5.83 27.29 -7.16
CA GLY A 375 -4.56 26.57 -7.06
C GLY A 375 -4.63 25.51 -5.98
N ILE A 376 -3.99 24.35 -6.21
CA ILE A 376 -3.75 23.36 -5.16
C ILE A 376 -2.28 22.99 -5.09
N ALA A 377 -1.83 22.68 -3.87
CA ALA A 377 -0.48 22.20 -3.61
C ALA A 377 -0.46 21.43 -2.29
N VAL A 378 0.51 20.53 -2.14
CA VAL A 378 0.65 19.71 -0.94
C VAL A 378 2.00 20.02 -0.28
N ILE A 379 1.98 20.35 1.01
CA ILE A 379 3.19 20.45 1.84
C ILE A 379 3.02 19.50 3.01
N GLY A 380 3.94 18.54 3.18
CA GLY A 380 3.93 17.63 4.33
C GLY A 380 2.63 16.85 4.49
N ASN A 381 2.03 16.41 3.38
CA ASN A 381 0.71 15.76 3.32
C ASN A 381 -0.50 16.65 3.71
N PHE A 382 -0.33 17.96 3.87
CA PHE A 382 -1.44 18.91 4.00
C PHE A 382 -1.78 19.49 2.63
N LEU A 383 -3.05 19.43 2.25
CA LEU A 383 -3.54 20.02 1.01
C LEU A 383 -3.89 21.49 1.22
N TYR A 384 -3.36 22.35 0.37
CA TYR A 384 -3.69 23.77 0.30
C TYR A 384 -4.58 24.05 -0.89
N VAL A 385 -5.56 24.93 -0.68
CA VAL A 385 -6.50 25.43 -1.68
C VAL A 385 -6.43 26.95 -1.65
N VAL A 386 -5.92 27.54 -2.71
CA VAL A 386 -5.58 28.96 -2.78
C VAL A 386 -6.42 29.64 -3.87
N GLY A 387 -7.03 30.78 -3.54
CA GLY A 387 -7.72 31.64 -4.49
C GLY A 387 -8.83 30.93 -5.28
N GLY A 388 -8.90 31.20 -6.59
CA GLY A 388 -9.95 30.71 -7.47
C GLY A 388 -11.20 31.56 -7.42
N GLN A 389 -12.35 30.94 -7.66
CA GLN A 389 -13.64 31.62 -7.75
C GLN A 389 -14.74 30.76 -7.12
N SER A 390 -15.69 31.39 -6.42
CA SER A 390 -16.87 30.72 -5.86
C SER A 390 -18.03 30.60 -6.86
N ASN A 391 -18.06 31.48 -7.86
CA ASN A 391 -19.12 31.59 -8.86
C ASN A 391 -18.52 31.53 -10.26
N TYR A 392 -19.20 30.84 -11.18
CA TYR A 392 -18.77 30.72 -12.56
C TYR A 392 -18.63 32.10 -13.25
N ASP A 393 -17.43 32.40 -13.74
CA ASP A 393 -17.00 33.60 -14.43
C ASP A 393 -15.69 33.30 -15.19
N THR A 394 -15.71 33.51 -16.49
CA THR A 394 -14.55 33.26 -17.36
C THR A 394 -13.56 34.42 -17.38
N LYS A 395 -13.91 35.56 -16.76
CA LYS A 395 -13.13 36.79 -16.82
C LYS A 395 -12.32 37.09 -15.54
N GLY A 396 -12.44 36.28 -14.49
CA GLY A 396 -11.75 36.47 -13.22
C GLY A 396 -12.35 37.56 -12.33
N LYS A 397 -13.56 38.05 -12.63
CA LYS A 397 -14.21 39.13 -11.87
C LYS A 397 -14.58 38.71 -10.44
N THR A 398 -14.80 37.42 -10.23
CA THR A 398 -15.19 36.85 -8.93
C THR A 398 -14.02 36.16 -8.22
N ALA A 399 -12.78 36.49 -8.61
CA ALA A 399 -11.57 35.98 -7.97
C ALA A 399 -11.58 36.25 -6.46
N VAL A 400 -11.09 35.29 -5.69
CA VAL A 400 -10.92 35.39 -4.23
C VAL A 400 -9.45 35.26 -3.85
N ASP A 401 -9.13 35.67 -2.62
CA ASP A 401 -7.80 35.66 -2.00
C ASP A 401 -7.70 34.62 -0.86
N THR A 402 -8.82 34.06 -0.43
CA THR A 402 -8.89 33.11 0.68
C THR A 402 -8.04 31.88 0.44
N VAL A 403 -7.40 31.39 1.50
CA VAL A 403 -6.59 30.17 1.47
C VAL A 403 -7.06 29.21 2.56
N PHE A 404 -7.32 27.97 2.17
CA PHE A 404 -7.71 26.90 3.08
C PHE A 404 -6.69 25.78 3.06
N ARG A 405 -6.47 25.18 4.22
CA ARG A 405 -5.64 24.01 4.40
C ARG A 405 -6.47 22.86 4.94
N PHE A 406 -6.40 21.72 4.27
CA PHE A 406 -6.98 20.47 4.72
C PHE A 406 -5.95 19.64 5.48
N ASP A 407 -6.34 19.16 6.65
CA ASP A 407 -5.60 18.22 7.46
C ASP A 407 -6.21 16.81 7.30
N PRO A 408 -5.54 15.90 6.57
CA PRO A 408 -6.07 14.55 6.33
C PRO A 408 -6.09 13.68 7.59
N ARG A 409 -5.43 14.09 8.68
CA ARG A 409 -5.38 13.31 9.93
C ARG A 409 -6.69 13.39 10.70
N TYR A 410 -7.34 14.54 10.62
CA TYR A 410 -8.58 14.83 11.34
C TYR A 410 -9.77 15.06 10.39
N ASN A 411 -9.55 14.95 9.08
CA ASN A 411 -10.54 15.25 8.05
C ASN A 411 -11.16 16.64 8.26
N LYS A 412 -10.31 17.66 8.45
CA LYS A 412 -10.75 19.02 8.82
C LYS A 412 -10.05 20.09 7.99
N TRP A 413 -10.79 21.16 7.73
CA TRP A 413 -10.28 22.37 7.09
C TRP A 413 -9.94 23.44 8.12
N MET A 414 -8.96 24.27 7.79
CA MET A 414 -8.72 25.53 8.48
C MET A 414 -8.35 26.61 7.47
N GLN A 415 -8.76 27.85 7.74
CA GLN A 415 -8.31 29.01 6.97
C GLN A 415 -6.92 29.44 7.45
N VAL A 416 -6.05 29.77 6.50
CA VAL A 416 -4.72 30.37 6.74
C VAL A 416 -4.70 31.77 6.12
N ALA A 417 -3.59 32.49 6.19
CA ALA A 417 -3.51 33.84 5.64
C ALA A 417 -3.92 33.89 4.15
N SER A 418 -4.73 34.89 3.83
CA SER A 418 -5.17 35.18 2.47
C SER A 418 -4.02 35.74 1.63
N LEU A 419 -4.11 35.56 0.31
CA LEU A 419 -3.25 36.23 -0.66
C LEU A 419 -3.33 37.76 -0.52
N ASN A 420 -2.27 38.46 -0.92
CA ASN A 420 -2.26 39.92 -1.04
C ASN A 420 -3.11 40.38 -2.24
N GLU A 421 -3.13 39.61 -3.33
CA GLU A 421 -3.99 39.85 -4.49
C GLU A 421 -4.93 38.67 -4.73
N LYS A 422 -6.19 38.96 -5.06
CA LYS A 422 -7.16 37.95 -5.53
C LYS A 422 -6.66 37.35 -6.84
N ARG A 423 -6.73 36.03 -7.00
CA ARG A 423 -6.22 35.32 -8.19
C ARG A 423 -7.11 34.16 -8.61
N THR A 424 -7.29 33.97 -9.91
CA THR A 424 -7.80 32.75 -10.54
C THR A 424 -7.00 32.45 -11.82
N PHE A 425 -7.10 31.23 -12.36
CA PHE A 425 -6.32 30.78 -13.53
C PHE A 425 -4.79 30.99 -13.36
N PHE A 426 -4.31 30.84 -12.13
CA PHE A 426 -2.90 31.00 -11.77
C PHE A 426 -2.28 29.62 -11.49
N HIS A 427 -0.96 29.54 -11.49
CA HIS A 427 -0.26 28.34 -11.06
C HIS A 427 0.08 28.40 -9.56
N LEU A 428 -0.11 27.28 -8.86
CA LEU A 428 0.33 27.10 -7.47
C LEU A 428 1.28 25.90 -7.39
N SER A 429 2.43 26.09 -6.75
CA SER A 429 3.38 25.00 -6.45
C SER A 429 3.90 25.08 -5.03
N ALA A 430 4.14 23.91 -4.43
CA ALA A 430 4.94 23.78 -3.23
C ALA A 430 6.42 23.65 -3.60
N LEU A 431 7.26 24.54 -3.07
CA LEU A 431 8.70 24.57 -3.36
C LEU A 431 9.47 24.93 -2.08
N LYS A 432 10.43 24.08 -1.70
CA LYS A 432 11.28 24.25 -0.50
C LYS A 432 10.48 24.61 0.77
N GLY A 433 9.34 23.94 0.98
CA GLY A 433 8.48 24.15 2.15
C GLY A 433 7.62 25.41 2.13
N HIS A 434 7.56 26.13 1.01
CA HIS A 434 6.74 27.32 0.80
C HIS A 434 5.74 27.08 -0.33
N LEU A 435 4.70 27.91 -0.43
CA LEU A 435 3.81 27.92 -1.60
C LEU A 435 4.09 29.13 -2.47
N TYR A 436 4.08 28.95 -3.79
CA TYR A 436 4.25 30.03 -4.75
C TYR A 436 3.01 30.15 -5.63
N ALA A 437 2.33 31.29 -5.57
CA ALA A 437 1.20 31.62 -6.42
C ALA A 437 1.67 32.54 -7.55
N VAL A 438 1.64 32.05 -8.80
CA VAL A 438 2.25 32.70 -9.96
C VAL A 438 1.18 33.23 -10.90
N GLY A 439 1.16 34.55 -11.11
CA GLY A 439 0.33 35.21 -12.10
C GLY A 439 -1.17 35.03 -11.88
N GLY A 440 -1.88 34.71 -12.98
CA GLY A 440 -3.33 34.58 -13.03
C GLY A 440 -4.03 35.83 -13.50
N ARG A 441 -5.30 35.94 -13.14
CA ARG A 441 -6.13 37.11 -13.43
C ARG A 441 -7.12 37.40 -12.31
N ASN A 442 -7.59 38.63 -12.26
CA ASN A 442 -8.66 39.07 -11.37
C ASN A 442 -9.50 40.17 -12.04
N ALA A 443 -10.34 40.88 -11.26
CA ALA A 443 -11.20 41.94 -11.76
C ALA A 443 -10.43 43.13 -12.40
N ALA A 444 -9.16 43.33 -12.04
CA ALA A 444 -8.32 44.39 -12.59
C ALA A 444 -7.61 43.98 -13.90
N GLY A 445 -7.49 42.67 -14.18
CA GLY A 445 -6.87 42.16 -15.40
C GLY A 445 -5.93 40.98 -15.15
N GLU A 446 -4.99 40.79 -16.06
CA GLU A 446 -3.95 39.77 -16.04
C GLU A 446 -2.84 40.16 -15.04
N LEU A 447 -2.24 39.19 -14.35
CA LEU A 447 -1.26 39.41 -13.28
C LEU A 447 0.10 38.83 -13.65
N ALA A 448 1.16 39.60 -13.40
CA ALA A 448 2.56 39.16 -13.49
C ALA A 448 3.17 38.87 -12.11
N THR A 449 2.50 39.30 -11.04
CA THR A 449 2.93 39.19 -9.65
C THR A 449 3.03 37.75 -9.20
N VAL A 450 4.00 37.49 -8.31
CA VAL A 450 4.24 36.19 -7.69
C VAL A 450 4.26 36.38 -6.19
N GLU A 451 3.53 35.53 -5.47
CA GLU A 451 3.46 35.56 -4.02
C GLU A 451 3.98 34.26 -3.42
N CYS A 452 4.72 34.37 -2.32
CA CYS A 452 5.30 33.27 -1.56
C CYS A 452 4.66 33.20 -0.16
N TYR A 453 4.03 32.07 0.16
CA TYR A 453 3.50 31.78 1.49
C TYR A 453 4.56 31.11 2.35
N ASN A 454 4.79 31.67 3.54
CA ASN A 454 5.63 31.06 4.56
C ASN A 454 4.77 30.44 5.67
N PRO A 455 4.70 29.09 5.77
CA PRO A 455 3.95 28.42 6.83
C PRO A 455 4.42 28.75 8.26
N ARG A 456 5.66 29.22 8.43
CA ARG A 456 6.20 29.60 9.75
C ARG A 456 5.62 30.89 10.28
N MET A 457 5.36 31.84 9.39
CA MET A 457 4.79 33.14 9.73
C MET A 457 3.29 33.19 9.49
N ASN A 458 2.75 32.24 8.71
CA ASN A 458 1.37 32.31 8.20
C ASN A 458 1.16 33.64 7.46
N GLU A 459 2.05 33.95 6.51
CA GLU A 459 2.03 35.21 5.76
C GLU A 459 2.43 34.98 4.31
N TRP A 460 1.88 35.82 3.42
CA TRP A 460 2.24 35.91 2.00
C TRP A 460 3.11 37.14 1.75
N SER A 461 4.17 36.98 0.99
CA SER A 461 5.07 38.07 0.57
C SER A 461 5.28 38.04 -0.95
N TYR A 462 5.52 39.20 -1.55
CA TYR A 462 5.86 39.26 -2.97
C TYR A 462 7.30 38.82 -3.21
N VAL A 463 7.52 38.09 -4.31
CA VAL A 463 8.84 37.72 -4.84
C VAL A 463 8.99 38.24 -6.27
N ALA A 464 10.08 37.92 -6.97
CA ALA A 464 10.29 38.39 -8.34
C ALA A 464 9.10 38.02 -9.25
N LYS A 465 8.54 39.05 -9.87
CA LYS A 465 7.43 38.95 -10.83
C LYS A 465 7.89 38.36 -12.17
N MET A 466 6.94 37.85 -12.94
CA MET A 466 7.15 37.57 -14.37
C MET A 466 7.33 38.87 -15.16
N ASN A 467 7.97 38.78 -16.33
CA ASN A 467 8.16 39.93 -17.21
C ASN A 467 6.83 40.42 -17.79
N GLU A 468 6.00 39.47 -18.23
CA GLU A 468 4.67 39.70 -18.77
C GLU A 468 3.61 39.06 -17.87
N PRO A 469 2.35 39.54 -17.88
CA PRO A 469 1.28 38.90 -17.16
C PRO A 469 0.80 37.63 -17.91
N HIS A 470 0.52 36.56 -17.16
CA HIS A 470 0.06 35.30 -17.74
C HIS A 470 -1.08 34.72 -16.91
N TYR A 471 -2.09 34.17 -17.58
CA TYR A 471 -3.10 33.31 -16.94
C TYR A 471 -3.30 32.02 -17.73
N GLY A 472 -3.85 30.99 -17.09
CA GLY A 472 -4.07 29.69 -17.72
C GLY A 472 -2.77 28.98 -18.12
N HIS A 473 -1.62 29.37 -17.56
CA HIS A 473 -0.37 28.65 -17.69
C HIS A 473 -0.35 27.46 -16.73
N ALA A 474 0.56 26.51 -16.99
CA ALA A 474 0.79 25.39 -16.10
C ALA A 474 2.22 25.42 -15.58
N GLY A 475 2.47 24.73 -14.47
CA GLY A 475 3.81 24.65 -13.92
C GLY A 475 4.04 23.42 -13.07
N THR A 476 5.30 23.19 -12.73
CA THR A 476 5.73 22.10 -11.85
C THR A 476 7.09 22.42 -11.21
N VAL A 477 7.52 21.60 -10.27
CA VAL A 477 8.77 21.79 -9.52
C VAL A 477 9.70 20.61 -9.75
N TYR A 478 10.96 20.90 -10.06
CA TYR A 478 12.02 19.91 -10.18
C TYR A 478 13.38 20.50 -9.81
N GLY A 479 14.22 19.73 -9.13
CA GLY A 479 15.58 20.16 -8.77
C GLY A 479 15.64 21.42 -7.90
N GLY A 480 14.61 21.69 -7.11
CA GLY A 480 14.54 22.91 -6.28
C GLY A 480 14.21 24.20 -7.07
N LEU A 481 13.77 24.07 -8.32
CA LEU A 481 13.34 25.16 -9.20
C LEU A 481 11.87 24.97 -9.59
N MET A 482 11.18 26.07 -9.90
CA MET A 482 9.82 26.05 -10.44
C MET A 482 9.83 26.36 -11.93
N TYR A 483 9.08 25.60 -12.71
CA TYR A 483 8.97 25.76 -14.15
C TYR A 483 7.53 26.11 -14.51
N ILE A 484 7.35 27.13 -15.36
CA ILE A 484 6.05 27.61 -15.84
C ILE A 484 6.05 27.58 -17.37
N SER A 485 5.05 26.94 -17.97
CA SER A 485 4.92 26.81 -19.42
C SER A 485 3.62 27.41 -19.95
N GLY A 486 3.72 28.02 -21.13
CA GLY A 486 2.59 28.47 -21.94
C GLY A 486 1.66 29.45 -21.24
N GLY A 487 0.35 29.26 -21.43
CA GLY A 487 -0.69 30.16 -20.94
C GLY A 487 -1.08 31.23 -21.96
N ILE A 488 -1.75 32.26 -21.47
CA ILE A 488 -2.32 33.33 -22.29
C ILE A 488 -1.85 34.68 -21.74
N THR A 489 -1.41 35.53 -22.67
CA THR A 489 -1.00 36.92 -22.43
C THR A 489 -1.62 37.77 -23.51
N HIS A 490 -2.38 38.80 -23.15
CA HIS A 490 -3.00 39.72 -24.10
C HIS A 490 -3.77 38.98 -25.22
N ASP A 491 -4.62 38.04 -24.80
CA ASP A 491 -5.41 37.16 -25.68
C ASP A 491 -4.59 36.28 -26.66
N THR A 492 -3.29 36.14 -26.45
CA THR A 492 -2.40 35.31 -27.28
C THR A 492 -1.85 34.13 -26.50
N PHE A 493 -1.96 32.94 -27.09
CA PHE A 493 -1.39 31.71 -26.53
C PHE A 493 0.14 31.70 -26.62
N GLN A 494 0.77 31.29 -25.52
CA GLN A 494 2.21 31.27 -25.34
C GLN A 494 2.76 29.84 -25.43
N LYS A 495 4.06 29.70 -25.70
CA LYS A 495 4.78 28.41 -25.70
C LYS A 495 6.06 28.42 -24.86
N GLU A 496 6.39 29.56 -24.29
CA GLU A 496 7.59 29.83 -23.52
C GLU A 496 7.62 28.95 -22.26
N LEU A 497 8.84 28.56 -21.87
CA LEU A 497 9.12 27.91 -20.60
C LEU A 497 9.98 28.85 -19.77
N MET A 498 9.47 29.25 -18.60
CA MET A 498 10.16 30.09 -17.64
C MET A 498 10.54 29.27 -16.40
N CYS A 499 11.75 29.46 -15.90
CA CYS A 499 12.29 28.76 -14.74
C CYS A 499 12.62 29.78 -13.64
N PHE A 500 11.98 29.62 -12.48
CA PHE A 500 12.20 30.42 -11.29
C PHE A 500 13.11 29.71 -10.29
N ASP A 501 14.14 30.42 -9.87
CA ASP A 501 15.02 30.03 -8.77
C ASP A 501 14.67 30.82 -7.50
N PRO A 502 14.14 30.17 -6.45
CA PRO A 502 13.78 30.86 -5.21
C PRO A 502 14.99 31.31 -4.40
N ASP A 503 16.19 30.76 -4.62
CA ASP A 503 17.38 31.16 -3.84
C ASP A 503 17.99 32.45 -4.38
N THR A 504 17.90 32.67 -5.69
CA THR A 504 18.39 33.89 -6.35
C THR A 504 17.29 34.90 -6.65
N ASP A 505 16.03 34.53 -6.43
CA ASP A 505 14.82 35.30 -6.73
C ASP A 505 14.80 35.79 -8.18
N LYS A 506 15.04 34.88 -9.12
CA LYS A 506 15.20 35.21 -10.55
C LYS A 506 14.49 34.23 -11.46
N TRP A 507 13.97 34.79 -12.56
CA TRP A 507 13.41 34.05 -13.67
C TRP A 507 14.42 33.91 -14.81
N THR A 508 14.49 32.72 -15.40
CA THR A 508 15.32 32.41 -16.58
C THR A 508 14.47 31.75 -17.65
N GLN A 509 14.65 32.16 -18.89
CA GLN A 509 13.96 31.51 -20.02
C GLN A 509 14.68 30.22 -20.39
N LYS A 510 13.89 29.19 -20.74
CA LYS A 510 14.33 27.87 -21.20
C LYS A 510 13.80 27.61 -22.61
N ALA A 511 14.17 26.46 -23.20
CA ALA A 511 13.68 26.07 -24.51
C ALA A 511 12.14 26.06 -24.53
N PRO A 512 11.50 26.72 -25.50
CA PRO A 512 10.04 26.77 -25.59
C PRO A 512 9.47 25.43 -26.06
N MET A 513 8.21 25.18 -25.71
CA MET A 513 7.42 24.06 -26.21
C MET A 513 7.27 24.11 -27.73
N THR A 514 6.91 22.97 -28.33
CA THR A 514 6.67 22.90 -29.77
C THR A 514 5.34 23.57 -30.16
N THR A 515 4.32 23.43 -29.31
CA THR A 515 2.96 23.90 -29.57
C THR A 515 2.55 24.96 -28.55
N VAL A 516 1.94 26.06 -29.00
CA VAL A 516 1.31 27.04 -28.09
C VAL A 516 0.11 26.40 -27.40
N ARG A 517 -0.07 26.69 -26.11
CA ARG A 517 -1.19 26.13 -25.36
C ARG A 517 -1.51 26.95 -24.11
N GLY A 518 -2.78 26.98 -23.74
CA GLY A 518 -3.28 27.49 -22.48
C GLY A 518 -4.23 26.49 -21.85
N LEU A 519 -4.55 26.68 -20.57
CA LEU A 519 -5.41 25.81 -19.76
C LEU A 519 -4.97 24.33 -19.78
N HIS A 520 -3.69 24.08 -20.08
CA HIS A 520 -3.05 22.77 -20.03
C HIS A 520 -2.63 22.43 -18.60
N CYS A 521 -2.05 21.25 -18.43
CA CYS A 521 -1.44 20.85 -17.18
C CYS A 521 0.04 20.49 -17.37
N MET A 522 0.80 20.60 -16.27
CA MET A 522 2.20 20.24 -16.22
C MET A 522 2.48 19.49 -14.92
N CYS A 523 3.28 18.44 -14.98
CA CYS A 523 3.68 17.67 -13.81
C CYS A 523 5.07 17.05 -13.98
N THR A 524 5.67 16.66 -12.87
CA THR A 524 7.01 16.05 -12.86
C THR A 524 6.89 14.56 -12.55
N VAL A 525 7.50 13.71 -13.38
CA VAL A 525 7.68 12.28 -13.09
C VAL A 525 9.13 11.92 -13.31
N GLY A 526 9.80 11.45 -12.26
CA GLY A 526 11.24 11.22 -12.28
C GLY A 526 12.01 12.53 -12.53
N ASP A 527 12.79 12.55 -13.60
CA ASP A 527 13.62 13.68 -14.04
C ASP A 527 13.03 14.49 -15.21
N LYS A 528 11.78 14.24 -15.57
CA LYS A 528 11.11 14.82 -16.74
C LYS A 528 9.89 15.64 -16.34
N LEU A 529 9.66 16.74 -17.05
CA LEU A 529 8.51 17.62 -16.85
C LEU A 529 7.54 17.46 -18.02
N TYR A 530 6.37 16.87 -17.77
CA TYR A 530 5.39 16.54 -18.80
C TYR A 530 4.40 17.68 -18.95
N VAL A 531 4.09 18.04 -20.20
CA VAL A 531 3.03 18.98 -20.56
C VAL A 531 1.97 18.25 -21.37
N ILE A 532 0.72 18.40 -20.92
CA ILE A 532 -0.41 17.59 -21.36
C ILE A 532 -1.65 18.47 -21.53
N GLY A 533 -2.33 18.29 -22.66
CA GLY A 533 -3.64 18.89 -22.91
C GLY A 533 -3.60 20.40 -23.12
N GLY A 534 -4.72 21.03 -22.76
CA GLY A 534 -5.00 22.45 -22.98
C GLY A 534 -5.67 22.72 -24.32
N ASN A 535 -5.70 24.00 -24.68
CA ASN A 535 -6.28 24.49 -25.91
C ASN A 535 -5.41 25.55 -26.60
N HIS A 536 -5.71 25.79 -27.86
CA HIS A 536 -5.23 26.94 -28.62
C HIS A 536 -6.28 27.36 -29.66
N PHE A 537 -6.00 28.39 -30.46
CA PHE A 537 -6.87 28.77 -31.58
C PHE A 537 -6.68 27.84 -32.79
N ARG A 538 -7.78 27.54 -33.48
CA ARG A 538 -7.84 27.00 -34.83
C ARG A 538 -8.27 28.11 -35.78
N GLY A 539 -7.35 28.57 -36.63
CA GLY A 539 -7.60 29.72 -37.50
C GLY A 539 -7.74 31.02 -36.69
N THR A 540 -8.78 31.81 -36.94
CA THR A 540 -8.90 33.17 -36.39
C THR A 540 -9.75 33.32 -35.12
N SER A 541 -10.57 32.32 -34.73
CA SER A 541 -11.48 32.51 -33.57
C SER A 541 -12.05 31.26 -32.88
N ASP A 542 -11.87 30.05 -33.41
CA ASP A 542 -12.37 28.83 -32.74
C ASP A 542 -11.27 28.21 -31.87
N TYR A 543 -11.63 27.68 -30.70
CA TYR A 543 -10.70 26.93 -29.85
C TYR A 543 -10.66 25.46 -30.25
N ASP A 544 -9.48 24.86 -30.18
CA ASP A 544 -9.23 23.44 -30.44
C ASP A 544 -8.46 22.81 -29.29
N ASP A 545 -8.71 21.53 -29.06
CA ASP A 545 -8.03 20.75 -28.02
C ASP A 545 -6.61 20.39 -28.47
N VAL A 546 -5.62 20.56 -27.58
CA VAL A 546 -4.24 20.14 -27.85
C VAL A 546 -4.04 18.70 -27.40
N LEU A 547 -4.05 17.76 -28.35
CA LEU A 547 -3.82 16.34 -28.06
C LEU A 547 -2.33 16.00 -27.92
N SER A 548 -1.45 16.75 -28.60
CA SER A 548 -0.01 16.51 -28.56
C SER A 548 0.53 16.77 -27.15
N CYS A 549 1.27 15.78 -26.65
CA CYS A 549 1.95 15.83 -25.37
C CYS A 549 3.46 15.82 -25.61
N GLU A 550 4.19 16.44 -24.70
CA GLU A 550 5.65 16.54 -24.75
C GLU A 550 6.20 16.52 -23.33
N TYR A 551 7.41 15.99 -23.15
CA TYR A 551 8.15 16.18 -21.90
C TYR A 551 9.40 17.02 -22.15
N TYR A 552 9.76 17.81 -21.15
CA TYR A 552 10.98 18.59 -21.10
C TYR A 552 12.02 17.87 -20.26
N SER A 553 13.25 17.82 -20.75
CA SER A 553 14.43 17.37 -20.03
C SER A 553 15.21 18.59 -19.50
N PRO A 554 15.21 18.86 -18.18
CA PRO A 554 15.94 19.99 -17.62
C PRO A 554 17.45 19.95 -17.83
N THR A 555 18.02 18.76 -17.97
CA THR A 555 19.45 18.55 -18.21
C THR A 555 19.86 18.87 -19.64
N LEU A 556 18.98 18.59 -20.62
CA LEU A 556 19.23 18.81 -22.04
C LEU A 556 18.67 20.13 -22.56
N ASP A 557 17.81 20.81 -21.79
CA ASP A 557 17.05 21.99 -22.21
C ASP A 557 16.30 21.74 -23.53
N GLN A 558 15.59 20.61 -23.59
CA GLN A 558 14.93 20.14 -24.80
C GLN A 558 13.57 19.49 -24.51
N TRP A 559 12.61 19.71 -25.40
CA TRP A 559 11.32 19.04 -25.45
C TRP A 559 11.33 17.82 -26.38
N THR A 560 10.71 16.75 -25.94
CA THR A 560 10.54 15.50 -26.69
C THR A 560 9.05 15.16 -26.80
N PRO A 561 8.51 14.93 -28.01
CA PRO A 561 7.12 14.51 -28.17
C PRO A 561 6.90 13.10 -27.62
N ILE A 562 5.70 12.87 -27.11
CA ILE A 562 5.22 11.58 -26.58
C ILE A 562 3.84 11.24 -27.16
N ALA A 563 3.30 10.07 -26.83
CA ALA A 563 1.97 9.67 -27.26
C ALA A 563 0.92 10.75 -26.95
N ALA A 564 0.06 11.01 -27.95
CA ALA A 564 -1.02 11.97 -27.84
C ALA A 564 -2.15 11.45 -26.94
N MET A 565 -2.87 12.37 -26.28
CA MET A 565 -4.02 12.02 -25.45
C MET A 565 -5.11 11.32 -26.26
N LEU A 566 -5.88 10.43 -25.63
CA LEU A 566 -7.03 9.76 -26.28
C LEU A 566 -8.17 10.76 -26.55
N ARG A 567 -8.31 11.74 -25.66
CA ARG A 567 -9.28 12.85 -25.77
C ARG A 567 -8.67 14.15 -25.28
N GLY A 568 -9.08 15.25 -25.91
CA GLY A 568 -8.71 16.59 -25.52
C GLY A 568 -9.32 16.98 -24.19
N GLN A 569 -8.48 17.48 -23.28
CA GLN A 569 -8.92 18.02 -22.00
C GLN A 569 -8.15 19.30 -21.68
N SER A 570 -8.89 20.38 -21.41
CA SER A 570 -8.40 21.61 -20.80
C SER A 570 -8.97 21.74 -19.38
N ASP A 571 -8.39 22.61 -18.56
CA ASP A 571 -8.91 22.89 -17.21
C ASP A 571 -9.05 21.63 -16.33
N VAL A 572 -8.06 20.76 -16.44
CA VAL A 572 -8.04 19.44 -15.80
C VAL A 572 -7.50 19.47 -14.38
N GLY A 573 -7.84 18.44 -13.61
CA GLY A 573 -7.02 18.02 -12.48
C GLY A 573 -5.88 17.13 -12.98
N VAL A 574 -4.66 17.33 -12.49
CA VAL A 574 -3.52 16.46 -12.79
C VAL A 574 -2.91 15.94 -11.49
N ALA A 575 -2.66 14.63 -11.42
CA ALA A 575 -1.99 14.02 -10.27
C ALA A 575 -1.00 12.95 -10.75
N VAL A 576 0.13 12.84 -10.07
CA VAL A 576 1.09 11.75 -10.28
C VAL A 576 0.85 10.72 -9.20
N PHE A 577 0.46 9.52 -9.59
CA PHE A 577 0.14 8.43 -8.67
C PHE A 577 0.79 7.15 -9.18
N GLU A 578 1.57 6.47 -8.31
CA GLU A 578 2.37 5.28 -8.67
C GLU A 578 3.20 5.46 -9.96
N ASN A 579 3.91 6.59 -10.08
CA ASN A 579 4.70 6.99 -11.24
C ASN A 579 3.93 7.13 -12.57
N LYS A 580 2.59 7.20 -12.51
CA LYS A 580 1.72 7.41 -13.67
C LYS A 580 1.02 8.75 -13.55
N ILE A 581 0.72 9.36 -14.70
CA ILE A 581 0.07 10.66 -14.74
C ILE A 581 -1.42 10.46 -14.96
N TYR A 582 -2.24 10.97 -14.04
CA TYR A 582 -3.69 10.94 -14.12
C TYR A 582 -4.21 12.32 -14.49
N VAL A 583 -4.97 12.39 -15.57
CA VAL A 583 -5.67 13.59 -16.05
C VAL A 583 -7.16 13.40 -15.81
N VAL A 584 -7.74 14.28 -15.01
CA VAL A 584 -9.04 14.09 -14.38
C VAL A 584 -10.00 15.20 -14.82
N GLY A 585 -11.12 14.83 -15.44
CA GLY A 585 -12.20 15.75 -15.79
C GLY A 585 -11.82 16.83 -16.80
N GLY A 586 -12.32 18.05 -16.63
CA GLY A 586 -11.99 19.19 -17.48
C GLY A 586 -13.02 19.46 -18.58
N TYR A 587 -12.59 20.18 -19.61
CA TYR A 587 -13.40 20.64 -20.73
C TYR A 587 -12.80 20.20 -22.06
N SER A 588 -13.62 19.63 -22.95
CA SER A 588 -13.24 19.38 -24.34
C SER A 588 -13.79 20.49 -25.22
N TRP A 589 -12.89 21.22 -25.88
CA TRP A 589 -13.25 22.31 -26.79
C TRP A 589 -13.86 21.80 -28.08
N ASN A 590 -13.38 20.66 -28.59
CA ASN A 590 -13.94 20.05 -29.80
C ASN A 590 -15.39 19.60 -29.60
N ASN A 591 -15.71 19.05 -28.42
CA ASN A 591 -17.06 18.63 -28.08
C ASN A 591 -17.89 19.71 -27.38
N ARG A 592 -17.27 20.84 -27.04
CA ARG A 592 -17.85 21.98 -26.31
C ARG A 592 -18.57 21.55 -25.03
N CYS A 593 -17.99 20.62 -24.28
CA CYS A 593 -18.58 20.07 -23.07
C CYS A 593 -17.56 19.78 -21.98
N MET A 594 -18.03 19.83 -20.72
CA MET A 594 -17.28 19.26 -19.60
C MET A 594 -17.30 17.74 -19.70
N VAL A 595 -16.20 17.11 -19.31
CA VAL A 595 -16.01 15.66 -19.41
C VAL A 595 -15.73 15.06 -18.04
N GLU A 596 -16.21 13.84 -17.82
CA GLU A 596 -16.00 13.03 -16.62
C GLU A 596 -14.79 12.09 -16.73
N ILE A 597 -14.20 11.98 -17.92
CA ILE A 597 -13.15 10.99 -18.20
C ILE A 597 -11.90 11.19 -17.33
N VAL A 598 -11.37 10.08 -16.83
CA VAL A 598 -10.01 10.00 -16.28
C VAL A 598 -9.11 9.24 -17.24
N GLN A 599 -8.05 9.91 -17.69
CA GLN A 599 -7.01 9.34 -18.54
C GLN A 599 -5.73 9.12 -17.72
N LYS A 600 -5.08 7.98 -17.93
CA LYS A 600 -3.82 7.62 -17.30
C LYS A 600 -2.75 7.44 -18.36
N TYR A 601 -1.65 8.16 -18.22
CA TYR A 601 -0.45 7.98 -19.02
C TYR A 601 0.59 7.17 -18.25
N ASP A 602 1.17 6.18 -18.92
CA ASP A 602 2.28 5.38 -18.42
C ASP A 602 3.59 5.84 -19.09
N PRO A 603 4.46 6.58 -18.37
CA PRO A 603 5.70 7.09 -18.93
C PRO A 603 6.73 6.02 -19.33
N GLU A 604 6.64 4.80 -18.79
CA GLU A 604 7.56 3.72 -19.15
C GLU A 604 7.20 3.10 -20.51
N LYS A 605 5.90 3.08 -20.83
CA LYS A 605 5.38 2.49 -22.07
C LYS A 605 5.08 3.51 -23.16
N ASP A 606 5.02 4.78 -22.81
CA ASP A 606 4.52 5.85 -23.67
C ASP A 606 3.09 5.59 -24.19
N GLU A 607 2.19 5.22 -23.28
CA GLU A 607 0.82 4.81 -23.63
C GLU A 607 -0.25 5.46 -22.74
N TRP A 608 -1.37 5.82 -23.36
CA TRP A 608 -2.55 6.35 -22.68
C TRP A 608 -3.64 5.28 -22.51
N HIS A 609 -4.30 5.31 -21.35
CA HIS A 609 -5.39 4.42 -21.00
C HIS A 609 -6.56 5.22 -20.41
N LYS A 610 -7.79 4.93 -20.82
CA LYS A 610 -8.98 5.32 -20.02
C LYS A 610 -9.02 4.40 -18.80
N VAL A 611 -9.18 4.96 -17.60
CA VAL A 611 -9.23 4.18 -16.35
C VAL A 611 -10.64 4.12 -15.77
N PHE A 612 -11.17 5.23 -15.28
CA PHE A 612 -12.51 5.32 -14.72
C PHE A 612 -13.10 6.71 -15.02
N ASP A 613 -14.38 6.90 -14.70
CA ASP A 613 -15.05 8.18 -14.87
C ASP A 613 -15.27 8.83 -13.49
N LEU A 614 -15.27 10.17 -13.46
CA LEU A 614 -15.76 10.93 -12.32
C LEU A 614 -17.27 10.71 -12.14
N PRO A 615 -17.80 10.82 -10.92
CA PRO A 615 -19.24 10.75 -10.69
C PRO A 615 -20.02 11.83 -11.47
N GLU A 616 -19.37 12.96 -11.75
CA GLU A 616 -19.94 14.13 -12.40
C GLU A 616 -18.93 14.72 -13.39
N SER A 617 -19.40 15.22 -14.54
CA SER A 617 -18.57 15.95 -15.50
C SER A 617 -18.26 17.35 -14.96
N LEU A 618 -17.00 17.57 -14.56
CA LEU A 618 -16.54 18.78 -13.87
C LEU A 618 -15.43 19.47 -14.67
N GLY A 619 -15.63 20.75 -14.99
CA GLY A 619 -14.58 21.63 -15.54
C GLY A 619 -13.81 22.37 -14.43
N GLY A 620 -12.51 22.59 -14.59
CA GLY A 620 -11.70 23.33 -13.61
C GLY A 620 -11.54 22.62 -12.26
N ILE A 621 -11.73 21.29 -12.26
CA ILE A 621 -11.44 20.42 -11.13
C ILE A 621 -9.93 20.40 -10.87
N ARG A 622 -9.53 20.12 -9.63
CA ARG A 622 -8.13 19.94 -9.26
C ARG A 622 -7.92 18.54 -8.68
N ALA A 623 -6.73 17.99 -8.90
CA ALA A 623 -6.38 16.65 -8.43
C ALA A 623 -4.99 16.63 -7.81
N CYS A 624 -4.79 15.81 -6.79
CA CYS A 624 -3.49 15.56 -6.17
C CYS A 624 -3.47 14.15 -5.57
N THR A 625 -2.35 13.80 -4.94
CA THR A 625 -2.21 12.59 -4.14
C THR A 625 -2.06 12.93 -2.67
N LEU A 626 -2.78 12.23 -1.81
CA LEU A 626 -2.68 12.37 -0.36
C LEU A 626 -2.69 11.01 0.32
N THR A 627 -1.97 10.89 1.42
CA THR A 627 -2.20 9.84 2.42
C THR A 627 -3.34 10.31 3.33
N VAL A 628 -4.46 9.61 3.30
CA VAL A 628 -5.65 9.91 4.11
C VAL A 628 -6.29 8.59 4.51
N PHE A 629 -6.90 8.54 5.69
CA PHE A 629 -7.70 7.38 6.06
C PHE A 629 -8.99 7.38 5.22
N PRO A 630 -9.32 6.27 4.54
CA PRO A 630 -10.62 6.14 3.91
C PRO A 630 -11.70 6.37 4.98
N PRO A 631 -12.78 7.10 4.66
CA PRO A 631 -13.95 7.13 5.52
C PRO A 631 -14.37 5.67 5.79
N GLU A 632 -14.51 5.31 7.06
CA GLU A 632 -15.08 4.00 7.38
C GLU A 632 -16.49 3.94 6.77
N ASP A 633 -16.82 2.82 6.14
CA ASP A 633 -18.16 2.60 5.63
C ASP A 633 -19.09 2.61 6.86
N ASN A 634 -19.71 3.77 7.13
CA ASN A 634 -20.70 3.93 8.19
C ASN A 634 -21.90 3.03 7.86
N THR A 635 -21.81 1.74 8.18
CA THR A 635 -22.97 0.89 8.38
C THR A 635 -23.59 1.29 9.72
N GLY A 636 -24.25 2.45 9.75
CA GLY A 636 -24.62 3.12 11.01
C GLY A 636 -25.59 4.31 10.94
N SER A 637 -26.49 4.38 9.95
CA SER A 637 -27.79 5.14 9.94
C SER A 637 -27.79 6.69 9.92
N PRO A 638 -28.92 7.38 9.56
CA PRO A 638 -30.14 6.92 8.88
C PRO A 638 -30.35 7.54 7.49
N SER A 639 -31.33 6.98 6.78
CA SER A 639 -31.95 7.37 5.51
C SER A 639 -31.70 8.80 5.00
N ARG A 640 -31.24 8.87 3.73
CA ARG A 640 -31.44 10.01 2.82
C ARG A 640 -32.94 10.34 2.74
N GLU A 641 -33.38 11.39 3.42
CA GLU A 641 -34.59 12.11 3.01
C GLU A 641 -34.20 13.15 1.96
N SER A 642 -34.71 12.93 0.74
CA SER A 642 -34.66 13.87 -0.37
C SER A 642 -35.46 15.13 -0.02
N PRO A 643 -34.91 16.35 -0.18
CA PRO A 643 -35.67 17.57 0.04
C PRO A 643 -36.44 17.94 -1.22
N LEU A 644 -37.51 17.19 -1.56
CA LEU A 644 -38.48 17.57 -2.59
C LEU A 644 -39.86 16.99 -2.25
N SER A 645 -40.68 17.79 -1.56
CA SER A 645 -42.16 17.79 -1.40
C SER A 645 -42.45 18.38 -0.02
N ALA A 646 -43.32 19.36 0.25
CA ALA A 646 -44.43 20.03 -0.43
C ALA A 646 -44.81 21.27 0.46
N PRO A 647 -45.83 22.09 0.17
CA PRO A 647 -46.69 22.15 -1.01
C PRO A 647 -46.47 23.37 -1.92
#